data_AF-A0A7D9L7H5-F1
#
_entry.id   AF-A0A7D9L7H5-F1
#
_cell.length_a   1.000
_cell.length_b   1.000
_cell.length_c   1.000
_cell.angle_alpha   90.00
_cell.angle_beta   90.00
_cell.angle_gamma   90.00
#
_symmetry.space_group_name_H-M   'P 1'
#
loop_
_entity.id
_entity.type
_entity.pdbx_description
1 polymer ?
#
loop_
_entity_poly.entity_id
_entity_poly.type
_entity_poly.pdbx_seq_one_letter_code
_entity_poly.pdbx_strand_id
1 'polypeptide(L)'
;SSKRSRHTGRDSTTRRDFLVFERSESSVTENRKIASRCRIASNNEKPVIHLKLAARDLRNQIIKDKLNITLITIEGFSQFTEGHPRIQLENLQKLDARIIIGEFSASGAVAVFCEAYKMGMVGQKYVWLLPATTTGAWIFSPSTFRRFYPGTDCNVSHIIEAADGFIVSDKVPIRQDNNETLSGLTAVTFNVNRLLKHNAPRPYTSYAFDSVWAAALLFQESLSYPKYRPENVEFGNIMARNYYSWFLSKTKFEGLTGPHHFDHRQRLGTVRINQMRNANGTAELIQVGSFISINSAESKMNLYESQLSKLWKDGKVPVDETTKERKILTYSILQLVVIAALAVFGLLYSIFLLYFNISKRNHKVVRMSSPMINNVVLLGCFFCYVFVFLLEIDSRFVDDHVFGILCNVRLYVLAIAFSLAFGALFSKTWRVHKIFTAQRAIKKKLMRDFHLILFVLALVIIDVTFITVWVYYHPLEMKEIIFDELREDSRDLITIPVLKICECTYRTKLLGVLYGYKGILLLFGVFLAWETRNVTIPALNDSKYIGMSVYNVVILSAIGATVSMVLKTTVYYELLHVMVSAIVVLSTTVTLTMVFAPKVYPVYRCFHVRTRTSQIYAWFEKKSETEFCFDFSYISGLPEVRLTDILKMCSIESRTPSNSVGDLCIQLGYPYPTFGYCMVTVLNWERLYPVGIQVIHSL
;
A
#
# COMPACT_ATOMS: atom_id res chain seq x y z
N SER A 1 -14.36 71.08 -42.93
CA SER A 1 -14.31 69.78 -42.23
C SER A 1 -13.06 69.75 -41.35
N SER A 2 -13.04 70.04 -40.03
CA SER A 2 -14.04 69.92 -38.94
C SER A 2 -14.62 68.50 -38.81
N LYS A 3 -14.56 67.80 -37.68
CA LYS A 3 -14.25 68.13 -36.25
C LYS A 3 -13.31 67.03 -35.70
N ARG A 4 -12.40 67.15 -34.73
CA ARG A 4 -12.17 68.04 -33.56
C ARG A 4 -13.25 67.97 -32.46
N SER A 5 -13.07 67.06 -31.50
CA SER A 5 -13.64 67.18 -30.15
C SER A 5 -12.62 66.76 -29.09
N ARG A 6 -12.12 67.72 -28.32
CA ARG A 6 -11.47 67.48 -27.02
C ARG A 6 -12.56 67.41 -25.95
N HIS A 7 -12.56 66.37 -25.13
CA HIS A 7 -13.00 66.43 -23.73
C HIS A 7 -11.98 65.59 -22.93
N THR A 8 -11.12 66.16 -22.09
CA THR A 8 -11.42 66.69 -20.74
C THR A 8 -12.18 65.68 -19.87
N GLY A 9 -11.45 64.67 -19.37
CA GLY A 9 -11.90 63.74 -18.33
C GLY A 9 -10.81 63.62 -17.26
N ARG A 10 -11.21 63.72 -15.99
CA ARG A 10 -10.34 63.76 -14.80
C ARG A 10 -9.34 62.60 -14.73
N ASP A 11 -8.13 62.88 -14.25
CA ASP A 11 -7.28 61.88 -13.60
C ASP A 11 -8.00 61.34 -12.34
N SER A 12 -8.71 60.22 -12.49
CA SER A 12 -9.13 59.38 -11.36
C SER A 12 -8.13 58.25 -11.21
N THR A 13 -7.27 58.33 -10.20
CA THR A 13 -6.31 57.28 -9.84
C THR A 13 -7.03 55.99 -9.42
N THR A 14 -7.30 55.10 -10.37
CA THR A 14 -7.84 53.76 -10.08
C THR A 14 -6.78 52.93 -9.34
N ARG A 15 -6.98 52.72 -8.05
CA ARG A 15 -6.17 51.82 -7.23
C ARG A 15 -6.46 50.38 -7.64
N ARG A 16 -5.50 49.71 -8.27
CA ARG A 16 -5.48 48.25 -8.39
C ARG A 16 -4.61 47.72 -7.27
N ASP A 17 -5.17 46.89 -6.42
CA ASP A 17 -4.37 45.98 -5.61
C ASP A 17 -3.86 44.84 -6.52
N PHE A 18 -2.94 44.03 -6.02
CA PHE A 18 -2.39 42.85 -6.70
C PHE A 18 -2.09 41.77 -5.66
N LEU A 19 -2.00 40.50 -6.07
CA LEU A 19 -1.47 39.44 -5.20
C LEU A 19 0.01 39.23 -5.53
N VAL A 20 0.81 40.26 -5.18
CA VAL A 20 2.29 40.42 -5.26
C VAL A 20 2.73 41.72 -5.98
N PHE A 21 2.76 42.80 -5.17
CA PHE A 21 3.53 44.09 -5.19
C PHE A 21 3.29 45.28 -6.15
N GLU A 22 2.98 46.46 -5.57
CA GLU A 22 3.48 47.85 -5.86
C GLU A 22 2.91 48.85 -4.80
N ARG A 23 3.68 49.72 -4.11
CA ARG A 23 4.16 51.05 -4.59
C ARG A 23 5.10 51.79 -3.60
N SER A 24 6.17 52.41 -4.14
CA SER A 24 7.10 53.45 -3.62
C SER A 24 6.97 53.89 -2.13
N GLU A 25 7.94 53.73 -1.21
CA GLU A 25 9.40 53.94 -1.30
C GLU A 25 10.20 53.11 -0.26
N SER A 26 11.46 52.81 -0.61
CA SER A 26 12.48 52.16 0.24
C SER A 26 12.17 50.73 0.75
N SER A 27 11.43 49.91 0.01
CA SER A 27 11.09 48.52 0.36
C SER A 27 12.14 47.45 0.01
N VAL A 28 13.29 47.79 -0.58
CA VAL A 28 14.22 46.76 -1.10
C VAL A 28 15.08 46.10 -0.01
N THR A 29 15.22 46.74 1.16
CA THR A 29 15.69 46.04 2.36
C THR A 29 14.76 44.87 2.72
N GLU A 30 13.49 44.92 2.35
CA GLU A 30 12.46 43.95 2.74
C GLU A 30 12.52 42.67 1.89
N ASN A 31 12.59 42.80 0.56
CA ASN A 31 12.66 41.65 -0.35
C ASN A 31 13.97 40.85 -0.21
N ARG A 32 15.10 41.52 0.12
CA ARG A 32 16.35 40.83 0.52
C ARG A 32 16.14 39.87 1.70
N LYS A 33 15.21 40.20 2.60
CA LYS A 33 15.00 39.52 3.89
C LYS A 33 13.99 38.38 3.79
N ILE A 34 13.12 38.39 2.78
CA ILE A 34 12.32 37.23 2.37
C ILE A 34 13.23 36.18 1.72
N ALA A 35 14.10 36.58 0.79
CA ALA A 35 15.06 35.67 0.14
C ALA A 35 16.01 34.99 1.15
N SER A 36 16.46 35.70 2.19
CA SER A 36 17.27 35.11 3.26
C SER A 36 16.51 34.16 4.20
N ARG A 37 15.17 34.29 4.33
CA ARG A 37 14.36 33.36 5.14
C ARG A 37 14.30 31.97 4.49
N CYS A 38 14.07 31.89 3.18
CA CYS A 38 14.13 30.62 2.45
C CYS A 38 15.53 29.97 2.54
N ARG A 39 16.59 30.78 2.64
CA ARG A 39 17.98 30.30 2.80
C ARG A 39 18.28 29.70 4.18
N ILE A 40 17.42 29.88 5.20
CA ILE A 40 17.59 29.15 6.48
C ILE A 40 17.22 27.66 6.34
N ALA A 41 16.51 27.27 5.28
CA ALA A 41 16.35 25.88 4.88
C ALA A 41 17.51 25.32 4.02
N SER A 42 18.52 26.13 3.65
CA SER A 42 19.62 25.71 2.76
C SER A 42 20.91 26.53 2.96
N ASN A 43 21.90 25.92 3.60
CA ASN A 43 23.16 26.57 4.02
C ASN A 43 24.05 27.14 2.89
N ASN A 44 24.94 28.06 3.31
CA ASN A 44 26.16 28.59 2.68
C ASN A 44 26.11 29.93 1.89
N GLU A 45 26.87 30.89 2.46
CA GLU A 45 27.67 32.04 1.99
C GLU A 45 27.21 33.08 0.90
N LYS A 46 27.30 34.37 1.32
CA LYS A 46 27.87 35.59 0.67
C LYS A 46 27.36 36.10 -0.74
N PRO A 47 27.40 37.45 -1.02
CA PRO A 47 26.13 38.10 -1.46
C PRO A 47 26.08 39.47 -2.27
N VAL A 48 24.88 39.86 -2.74
CA VAL A 48 24.27 41.24 -2.92
C VAL A 48 24.50 42.13 -4.19
N ILE A 49 23.41 42.71 -4.77
CA ILE A 49 23.09 44.17 -5.00
C ILE A 49 21.79 44.41 -5.85
N HIS A 50 21.07 45.51 -5.57
CA HIS A 50 19.82 46.17 -6.08
C HIS A 50 19.52 46.20 -7.64
N LEU A 51 18.38 46.68 -8.25
CA LEU A 51 17.04 47.27 -7.88
C LEU A 51 16.00 47.26 -9.08
N LYS A 52 14.66 47.15 -8.87
CA LYS A 52 13.55 48.11 -9.23
C LYS A 52 12.05 47.65 -9.30
N LEU A 53 11.68 46.37 -9.42
CA LEU A 53 10.31 45.87 -9.73
C LEU A 53 9.73 44.82 -8.75
N ALA A 54 9.74 45.04 -7.43
CA ALA A 54 9.26 44.16 -6.35
C ALA A 54 8.93 42.66 -6.65
N ALA A 55 7.82 42.32 -7.33
CA ALA A 55 7.47 40.96 -7.77
C ALA A 55 8.48 40.35 -8.77
N ARG A 56 8.72 41.08 -9.87
CA ARG A 56 9.72 40.75 -10.89
C ARG A 56 11.13 40.91 -10.34
N ASP A 57 11.34 41.80 -9.37
CA ASP A 57 12.61 41.89 -8.62
C ASP A 57 12.86 40.66 -7.79
N LEU A 58 11.88 40.15 -7.05
CA LEU A 58 12.05 38.95 -6.24
C LEU A 58 12.42 37.78 -7.15
N ARG A 59 11.69 37.61 -8.27
CA ARG A 59 12.03 36.63 -9.31
C ARG A 59 13.43 36.85 -9.90
N ASN A 60 13.77 38.08 -10.28
CA ASN A 60 15.08 38.42 -10.85
C ASN A 60 16.22 38.28 -9.84
N GLN A 61 16.00 38.52 -8.55
CA GLN A 61 16.96 38.33 -7.47
C GLN A 61 17.17 36.84 -7.20
N ILE A 62 16.11 36.03 -7.13
CA ILE A 62 16.21 34.56 -7.06
C ILE A 62 17.08 34.01 -8.19
N ILE A 63 16.85 34.47 -9.43
CA ILE A 63 17.62 34.07 -10.62
C ILE A 63 19.08 34.60 -10.54
N LYS A 64 19.27 35.89 -10.22
CA LYS A 64 20.59 36.55 -10.18
C LYS A 64 21.49 35.99 -9.09
N ASP A 65 20.93 35.75 -7.90
CA ASP A 65 21.65 35.26 -6.72
C ASP A 65 21.71 33.72 -6.69
N LYS A 66 21.23 33.05 -7.76
CA LYS A 66 21.20 31.58 -7.93
C LYS A 66 20.61 30.83 -6.73
N LEU A 67 19.55 31.37 -6.15
CA LEU A 67 18.86 30.74 -5.03
C LEU A 67 18.09 29.51 -5.52
N ASN A 68 18.19 28.39 -4.79
CA ASN A 68 17.46 27.15 -5.10
C ASN A 68 15.98 27.25 -4.66
N ILE A 69 15.27 28.22 -5.23
CA ILE A 69 13.88 28.57 -4.93
C ILE A 69 13.16 28.69 -6.28
N THR A 70 12.04 27.99 -6.44
CA THR A 70 11.18 28.13 -7.63
C THR A 70 9.88 28.84 -7.24
N LEU A 71 9.26 29.51 -8.21
CA LEU A 71 8.04 30.28 -8.01
C LEU A 71 6.90 29.59 -8.77
N ILE A 72 5.94 29.02 -8.03
CA ILE A 72 4.88 28.19 -8.60
C ILE A 72 3.86 29.03 -9.39
N THR A 73 3.41 30.15 -8.83
CA THR A 73 2.48 31.08 -9.50
C THR A 73 2.66 32.54 -9.04
N ILE A 74 2.07 33.48 -9.77
CA ILE A 74 1.89 34.90 -9.40
C ILE A 74 0.44 35.27 -9.74
N GLU A 75 -0.28 35.86 -8.80
CA GLU A 75 -1.71 36.19 -8.95
C GLU A 75 -1.97 37.71 -8.88
N GLY A 76 -3.14 38.15 -9.32
CA GLY A 76 -3.48 39.59 -9.37
C GLY A 76 -4.95 39.85 -9.10
N PHE A 77 -5.27 40.80 -8.23
CA PHE A 77 -6.65 41.09 -7.84
C PHE A 77 -6.89 42.58 -7.60
N SER A 78 -7.77 43.21 -8.38
CA SER A 78 -8.16 44.61 -8.18
C SER A 78 -9.52 44.68 -7.51
N GLN A 79 -9.69 45.60 -6.54
CA GLN A 79 -10.92 45.79 -5.75
C GLN A 79 -12.19 46.07 -6.58
N PHE A 80 -12.03 46.47 -7.84
CA PHE A 80 -13.13 46.77 -8.78
C PHE A 80 -13.54 45.59 -9.67
N THR A 81 -12.98 44.40 -9.47
CA THR A 81 -13.18 43.25 -10.35
C THR A 81 -14.02 42.20 -9.62
N GLU A 82 -15.07 41.69 -10.26
CA GLU A 82 -16.01 40.76 -9.65
C GLU A 82 -15.35 39.42 -9.27
N GLY A 83 -15.65 38.88 -8.08
CA GLY A 83 -15.11 37.59 -7.61
C GLY A 83 -13.69 37.61 -7.01
N HIS A 84 -13.10 38.79 -6.84
CA HIS A 84 -11.77 38.96 -6.24
C HIS A 84 -11.85 39.26 -4.73
N PRO A 85 -10.91 38.77 -3.88
CA PRO A 85 -9.72 37.97 -4.19
C PRO A 85 -9.96 36.45 -4.30
N ARG A 86 -11.21 35.98 -4.15
CA ARG A 86 -11.53 34.55 -4.03
C ARG A 86 -10.99 33.70 -5.18
N ILE A 87 -11.12 34.12 -6.43
CA ILE A 87 -10.62 33.36 -7.60
C ILE A 87 -9.10 33.09 -7.49
N GLN A 88 -8.31 34.05 -6.98
CA GLN A 88 -6.86 33.89 -6.83
C GLN A 88 -6.52 32.91 -5.70
N LEU A 89 -7.28 32.95 -4.60
CA LEU A 89 -7.14 31.97 -3.51
C LEU A 89 -7.52 30.56 -3.96
N GLU A 90 -8.55 30.41 -4.80
CA GLU A 90 -8.93 29.12 -5.39
C GLU A 90 -7.82 28.56 -6.30
N ASN A 91 -7.10 29.41 -7.03
CA ASN A 91 -5.92 29.00 -7.80
C ASN A 91 -4.76 28.56 -6.90
N LEU A 92 -4.46 29.30 -5.84
CA LEU A 92 -3.43 28.91 -4.86
C LEU A 92 -3.76 27.56 -4.19
N GLN A 93 -5.03 27.33 -3.84
CA GLN A 93 -5.48 26.08 -3.24
C GLN A 93 -5.40 24.89 -4.21
N LYS A 94 -5.73 25.08 -5.50
CA LYS A 94 -5.57 24.06 -6.56
C LYS A 94 -4.11 23.66 -6.78
N LEU A 95 -3.16 24.55 -6.51
CA LEU A 95 -1.72 24.33 -6.63
C LEU A 95 -1.07 23.84 -5.32
N ASP A 96 -1.86 23.54 -4.28
CA ASP A 96 -1.43 23.26 -2.89
C ASP A 96 -0.39 24.26 -2.34
N ALA A 97 -0.49 25.54 -2.74
CA ALA A 97 0.49 26.57 -2.39
C ALA A 97 0.42 26.91 -0.88
N ARG A 98 1.42 26.44 -0.13
CA ARG A 98 1.50 26.57 1.34
C ARG A 98 2.23 27.82 1.82
N ILE A 99 3.29 28.26 1.12
CA ILE A 99 4.04 29.47 1.44
C ILE A 99 3.55 30.61 0.54
N ILE A 100 2.94 31.64 1.14
CA ILE A 100 2.28 32.73 0.41
C ILE A 100 2.92 34.05 0.79
N ILE A 101 3.53 34.74 -0.18
CA ILE A 101 4.03 36.11 -0.03
C ILE A 101 2.92 37.04 -0.51
N GLY A 102 2.42 37.92 0.35
CA GLY A 102 1.36 38.88 0.01
C GLY A 102 1.84 40.32 0.16
N GLU A 103 1.69 41.14 -0.87
CA GLU A 103 1.64 42.61 -0.73
C GLU A 103 0.29 43.09 -1.22
N PHE A 104 -0.48 43.70 -0.31
CA PHE A 104 -1.80 44.26 -0.56
C PHE A 104 -2.03 45.48 0.34
N SER A 105 -3.02 46.31 0.01
CA SER A 105 -3.44 47.43 0.85
C SER A 105 -4.07 46.97 2.18
N ALA A 106 -4.24 47.88 3.15
CA ALA A 106 -4.94 47.57 4.41
C ALA A 106 -6.36 47.02 4.19
N SER A 107 -7.09 47.54 3.19
CA SER A 107 -8.38 47.01 2.73
C SER A 107 -8.26 45.65 2.01
N GLY A 108 -7.22 45.49 1.18
CA GLY A 108 -6.93 44.22 0.52
C GLY A 108 -6.61 43.09 1.50
N ALA A 109 -5.90 43.40 2.59
CA ALA A 109 -5.61 42.46 3.68
C ALA A 109 -6.89 41.89 4.30
N VAL A 110 -7.85 42.76 4.59
CA VAL A 110 -9.16 42.40 5.17
C VAL A 110 -9.94 41.49 4.22
N ALA A 111 -9.98 41.81 2.92
CA ALA A 111 -10.65 40.98 1.92
C ALA A 111 -9.97 39.61 1.76
N VAL A 112 -8.64 39.57 1.67
CA VAL A 112 -7.86 38.33 1.51
C VAL A 112 -8.03 37.41 2.72
N PHE A 113 -7.86 37.91 3.94
CA PHE A 113 -8.01 37.07 5.14
C PHE A 113 -9.47 36.65 5.40
N CYS A 114 -10.45 37.46 5.01
CA CYS A 114 -11.86 37.07 5.07
C CYS A 114 -12.19 35.90 4.12
N GLU A 115 -11.77 35.98 2.86
CA GLU A 115 -11.99 34.88 1.92
C GLU A 115 -11.13 33.65 2.27
N ALA A 116 -9.88 33.84 2.73
CA ALA A 116 -9.04 32.74 3.23
C ALA A 116 -9.71 31.99 4.40
N TYR A 117 -10.35 32.70 5.33
CA TYR A 117 -11.16 32.09 6.40
C TYR A 117 -12.31 31.26 5.83
N LYS A 118 -13.14 31.85 4.96
CA LYS A 118 -14.29 31.18 4.31
C LYS A 118 -13.88 29.91 3.55
N MET A 119 -12.66 29.88 3.01
CA MET A 119 -12.10 28.76 2.24
C MET A 119 -11.30 27.74 3.07
N GLY A 120 -11.20 27.92 4.39
CA GLY A 120 -10.40 27.05 5.26
C GLY A 120 -8.89 27.15 5.03
N MET A 121 -8.40 28.25 4.42
CA MET A 121 -6.98 28.54 4.24
C MET A 121 -6.35 29.12 5.53
N VAL A 122 -6.52 28.38 6.64
CA VAL A 122 -6.17 28.81 8.00
C VAL A 122 -5.24 27.81 8.69
N GLY A 123 -4.63 28.23 9.79
CA GLY A 123 -3.78 27.37 10.62
C GLY A 123 -2.43 27.02 9.98
N GLN A 124 -1.78 26.00 10.53
CA GLN A 124 -0.35 25.73 10.31
C GLN A 124 0.01 25.18 8.92
N LYS A 125 -0.99 24.87 8.09
CA LYS A 125 -0.77 24.45 6.70
C LYS A 125 -0.30 25.60 5.81
N TYR A 126 -0.61 26.86 6.16
CA TYR A 126 -0.32 28.03 5.34
C TYR A 126 0.58 29.02 6.07
N VAL A 127 1.60 29.53 5.39
CA VAL A 127 2.55 30.53 5.92
C VAL A 127 2.43 31.81 5.12
N TRP A 128 1.89 32.85 5.75
CA TRP A 128 1.75 34.18 5.17
C TRP A 128 2.96 35.07 5.48
N LEU A 129 3.61 35.60 4.45
CA LEU A 129 4.72 36.55 4.54
C LEU A 129 4.30 37.91 3.98
N LEU A 130 4.24 38.93 4.85
CA LEU A 130 3.72 40.27 4.50
C LEU A 130 4.77 41.39 4.70
N PRO A 131 4.69 42.51 3.97
CA PRO A 131 5.44 43.72 4.29
C PRO A 131 4.70 44.60 5.31
N ALA A 132 5.43 45.26 6.24
CA ALA A 132 4.76 46.00 7.33
C ALA A 132 4.10 47.32 6.92
N THR A 133 4.37 47.82 5.71
CA THR A 133 3.88 49.13 5.26
C THR A 133 2.35 49.20 5.15
N THR A 134 1.65 48.07 5.12
CA THR A 134 0.18 48.00 4.98
C THR A 134 -0.55 47.22 6.07
N THR A 135 0.11 46.36 6.86
CA THR A 135 -0.54 45.53 7.90
C THR A 135 0.09 45.65 9.29
N GLY A 136 -0.38 46.62 10.08
CA GLY A 136 -0.12 46.66 11.52
C GLY A 136 -1.24 45.95 12.31
N ALA A 137 -0.94 45.55 13.56
CA ALA A 137 -1.91 44.94 14.48
C ALA A 137 -3.22 45.74 14.64
N TRP A 138 -3.16 47.05 14.44
CA TRP A 138 -4.31 47.96 14.53
C TRP A 138 -5.47 47.60 13.59
N ILE A 139 -5.22 46.99 12.43
CA ILE A 139 -6.30 46.58 11.49
C ILE A 139 -7.19 45.50 12.13
N PHE A 140 -6.57 44.66 12.95
CA PHE A 140 -7.20 43.53 13.64
C PHE A 140 -7.78 43.93 15.00
N SER A 141 -7.83 45.22 15.33
CA SER A 141 -8.45 45.74 16.56
C SER A 141 -9.97 45.90 16.36
N PRO A 142 -10.84 45.35 17.24
CA PRO A 142 -12.29 45.41 17.07
C PRO A 142 -12.88 46.81 16.89
N SER A 143 -12.37 47.79 17.65
CA SER A 143 -12.82 49.19 17.57
C SER A 143 -12.43 49.89 16.28
N THR A 144 -11.29 49.49 15.70
CA THR A 144 -10.73 50.11 14.50
C THR A 144 -11.30 49.45 13.24
N PHE A 145 -11.38 48.13 13.23
CA PHE A 145 -12.00 47.36 12.14
C PHE A 145 -13.44 47.80 11.87
N ARG A 146 -14.28 47.86 12.91
CA ARG A 146 -15.70 48.24 12.79
C ARG A 146 -15.89 49.68 12.28
N ARG A 147 -14.91 50.56 12.50
CA ARG A 147 -14.93 51.96 12.07
C ARG A 147 -14.51 52.15 10.61
N PHE A 148 -13.53 51.38 10.15
CA PHE A 148 -12.95 51.54 8.81
C PHE A 148 -13.50 50.55 7.77
N TYR A 149 -14.08 49.43 8.19
CA TYR A 149 -14.65 48.40 7.31
C TYR A 149 -16.10 48.00 7.67
N PRO A 150 -17.04 48.96 7.80
CA PRO A 150 -18.45 48.66 8.10
C PRO A 150 -19.17 48.09 6.87
N GLY A 151 -19.04 46.78 6.64
CA GLY A 151 -19.71 46.09 5.52
C GLY A 151 -19.06 44.80 5.02
N THR A 152 -18.07 44.26 5.74
CA THR A 152 -17.43 42.97 5.39
C THR A 152 -18.20 41.79 5.97
N ASP A 153 -18.37 40.71 5.21
CA ASP A 153 -19.06 39.48 5.65
C ASP A 153 -18.39 38.78 6.85
N CYS A 154 -17.12 39.07 7.12
CA CYS A 154 -16.36 38.44 8.20
C CYS A 154 -16.31 39.30 9.47
N ASN A 155 -16.45 38.64 10.61
CA ASN A 155 -16.12 39.21 11.92
C ASN A 155 -14.61 39.33 12.12
N VAL A 156 -14.21 40.22 13.03
CA VAL A 156 -12.81 40.45 13.41
C VAL A 156 -12.14 39.17 13.92
N SER A 157 -12.87 38.34 14.68
CA SER A 157 -12.39 37.04 15.16
C SER A 157 -11.94 36.11 14.03
N HIS A 158 -12.76 35.98 12.97
CA HIS A 158 -12.47 35.14 11.81
C HIS A 158 -11.21 35.62 11.07
N ILE A 159 -11.06 36.94 10.97
CA ILE A 159 -9.89 37.56 10.31
C ILE A 159 -8.63 37.42 11.17
N ILE A 160 -8.73 37.53 12.50
CA ILE A 160 -7.62 37.24 13.42
C ILE A 160 -7.20 35.78 13.30
N GLU A 161 -8.15 34.84 13.18
CA GLU A 161 -7.87 33.41 13.06
C GLU A 161 -7.16 33.07 11.73
N ALA A 162 -7.60 33.65 10.61
CA ALA A 162 -6.95 33.49 9.31
C ALA A 162 -5.59 34.22 9.20
N ALA A 163 -5.39 35.29 9.97
CA ALA A 163 -4.14 36.04 10.05
C ALA A 163 -3.16 35.52 11.13
N ASP A 164 -3.55 34.53 11.93
CA ASP A 164 -2.72 34.03 13.02
C ASP A 164 -1.45 33.35 12.47
N GLY A 165 -0.30 33.73 13.02
CA GLY A 165 1.00 33.22 12.61
C GLY A 165 1.67 33.92 11.42
N PHE A 166 1.05 34.92 10.75
CA PHE A 166 1.72 35.62 9.64
C PHE A 166 3.02 36.28 10.10
N ILE A 167 4.03 36.28 9.23
CA ILE A 167 5.35 36.85 9.52
C ILE A 167 5.54 38.13 8.71
N VAL A 168 5.69 39.25 9.41
CA VAL A 168 5.88 40.57 8.83
C VAL A 168 7.30 41.09 9.05
N SER A 169 7.88 41.68 8.02
CA SER A 169 9.11 42.46 8.10
C SER A 169 8.78 43.93 8.31
N ASP A 170 9.49 44.65 9.18
CA ASP A 170 9.23 46.08 9.42
C ASP A 170 10.50 46.90 9.59
N LYS A 171 10.44 48.18 9.22
CA LYS A 171 11.49 49.16 9.47
C LYS A 171 11.62 49.35 10.99
N VAL A 172 12.85 49.46 11.51
CA VAL A 172 13.06 49.73 12.94
C VAL A 172 12.65 51.18 13.24
N PRO A 173 11.65 51.45 14.09
CA PRO A 173 11.14 52.82 14.29
C PRO A 173 12.12 53.68 15.09
N ILE A 174 12.86 53.09 16.03
CA ILE A 174 14.01 53.68 16.72
C ILE A 174 14.89 52.53 17.19
N ARG A 175 16.20 52.75 17.30
CA ARG A 175 17.16 51.74 17.77
C ARG A 175 16.81 51.27 19.19
N GLN A 176 17.05 49.99 19.48
CA GLN A 176 16.69 49.33 20.75
C GLN A 176 17.89 49.17 21.70
N ASP A 177 19.09 49.48 21.22
CA ASP A 177 20.35 49.47 21.96
C ASP A 177 20.66 50.85 22.57
N ASN A 178 21.47 50.85 23.64
CA ASN A 178 21.84 52.05 24.38
C ASN A 178 23.03 52.83 23.78
N ASN A 179 23.46 52.49 22.56
CA ASN A 179 24.55 53.20 21.89
C ASN A 179 24.21 54.67 21.67
N GLU A 180 25.20 55.54 21.89
CA GLU A 180 25.10 56.95 21.58
C GLU A 180 25.17 57.19 20.06
N THR A 181 24.38 58.14 19.60
CA THR A 181 24.40 58.61 18.21
C THR A 181 25.48 59.68 18.01
N LEU A 182 25.78 60.03 16.75
CA LEU A 182 26.67 61.14 16.41
C LEU A 182 26.30 62.47 17.11
N SER A 183 25.03 62.65 17.49
CA SER A 183 24.55 63.83 18.22
C SER A 183 24.77 63.80 19.75
N GLY A 184 25.42 62.78 20.29
CA GLY A 184 25.56 62.56 21.73
C GLY A 184 24.25 62.16 22.44
N LEU A 185 23.22 61.76 21.67
CA LEU A 185 21.92 61.33 22.21
C LEU A 185 21.76 59.81 22.08
N THR A 186 21.25 59.17 23.13
CA THR A 186 20.71 57.80 23.07
C THR A 186 19.24 57.81 22.63
N ALA A 187 18.72 56.65 22.22
CA ALA A 187 17.30 56.48 21.90
C ALA A 187 16.36 56.84 23.06
N VAL A 188 16.78 56.55 24.29
CA VAL A 188 16.03 56.86 25.53
C VAL A 188 16.00 58.37 25.76
N THR A 189 17.17 59.02 25.76
CA THR A 189 17.28 60.48 25.96
C THR A 189 16.52 61.25 24.88
N PHE A 190 16.59 60.82 23.62
CA PHE A 190 15.80 61.43 22.54
C PHE A 190 14.29 61.32 22.77
N ASN A 191 13.79 60.14 23.18
CA ASN A 191 12.37 59.95 23.48
C ASN A 191 11.90 60.80 24.66
N VAL A 192 12.70 60.89 25.74
CA VAL A 192 12.39 61.76 26.89
C VAL A 192 12.33 63.23 26.46
N ASN A 193 13.35 63.72 25.73
CA ASN A 193 13.38 65.09 25.23
C ASN A 193 12.23 65.41 24.26
N ARG A 194 11.73 64.44 23.51
CA ARG A 194 10.54 64.58 22.65
C ARG A 194 9.25 64.70 23.49
N LEU A 195 9.10 63.86 24.52
CA LEU A 195 7.94 63.86 25.41
C LEU A 195 7.85 65.17 26.22
N LEU A 196 8.98 65.67 26.73
CA LEU A 196 9.06 66.98 27.41
C LEU A 196 8.65 68.16 26.51
N LYS A 197 8.76 68.02 25.18
CA LYS A 197 8.29 69.01 24.20
C LYS A 197 6.83 68.80 23.77
N HIS A 198 6.05 68.01 24.52
CA HIS A 198 4.65 67.64 24.24
C HIS A 198 4.39 67.10 22.82
N ASN A 199 5.42 66.59 22.14
CA ASN A 199 5.27 66.09 20.77
C ASN A 199 4.77 64.64 20.79
N ALA A 200 3.53 64.46 20.34
CA ALA A 200 2.97 63.13 20.10
C ALA A 200 3.90 62.28 19.19
N PRO A 201 4.04 60.97 19.45
CA PRO A 201 4.94 60.11 18.70
C PRO A 201 4.47 59.96 17.24
N ARG A 202 5.05 60.76 16.34
CA ARG A 202 4.81 60.63 14.90
C ARG A 202 5.69 59.52 14.30
N PRO A 203 5.17 58.73 13.34
CA PRO A 203 6.00 57.79 12.59
C PRO A 203 7.11 58.56 11.85
N TYR A 204 8.24 57.88 11.60
CA TYR A 204 9.40 58.41 10.89
C TYR A 204 10.16 59.61 11.52
N THR A 205 9.81 60.06 12.74
CA THR A 205 10.52 61.18 13.41
C THR A 205 12.05 60.96 13.51
N SER A 206 12.46 59.74 13.86
CA SER A 206 13.86 59.29 13.92
C SER A 206 14.54 59.24 12.55
N TYR A 207 13.82 58.81 11.51
CA TYR A 207 14.31 58.82 10.13
C TYR A 207 14.54 60.24 9.62
N ALA A 208 13.65 61.18 9.97
CA ALA A 208 13.83 62.59 9.65
C ALA A 208 15.06 63.19 10.38
N PHE A 209 15.25 62.86 11.66
CA PHE A 209 16.44 63.26 12.42
C PHE A 209 17.73 62.75 11.77
N ASP A 210 17.81 61.46 11.45
CA ASP A 210 18.98 60.86 10.80
C ASP A 210 19.21 61.43 9.38
N SER A 211 18.14 61.78 8.66
CA SER A 211 18.23 62.40 7.32
C SER A 211 18.86 63.80 7.36
N VAL A 212 18.57 64.60 8.39
CA VAL A 212 19.19 65.93 8.58
C VAL A 212 20.68 65.79 8.90
N TRP A 213 21.07 64.83 9.75
CA TRP A 213 22.48 64.51 10.01
C TRP A 213 23.22 64.02 8.77
N ALA A 214 22.59 63.17 7.96
CA ALA A 214 23.16 62.71 6.70
C ALA A 214 23.40 63.86 5.70
N ALA A 215 22.48 64.83 5.62
CA ALA A 215 22.66 66.03 4.81
C ALA A 215 23.80 66.93 5.33
N ALA A 216 23.88 67.13 6.65
CA ALA A 216 24.97 67.90 7.27
C ALA A 216 26.35 67.28 6.98
N LEU A 217 26.49 65.96 7.13
CA LEU A 217 27.71 65.23 6.82
C LEU A 217 28.09 65.30 5.32
N LEU A 218 27.11 65.26 4.42
CA LEU A 218 27.37 65.48 2.99
C LEU A 218 27.94 66.88 2.73
N PHE A 219 27.38 67.91 3.35
CA PHE A 219 27.88 69.28 3.16
C PHE A 219 29.26 69.45 3.77
N GLN A 220 29.54 68.83 4.92
CA GLN A 220 30.88 68.76 5.51
C GLN A 220 31.91 68.12 4.55
N GLU A 221 31.59 66.98 3.92
CA GLU A 221 32.45 66.37 2.89
C GLU A 221 32.67 67.30 1.68
N SER A 222 31.64 68.06 1.28
CA SER A 222 31.72 68.99 0.14
C SER A 222 32.67 70.17 0.37
N LEU A 223 32.95 70.56 1.63
CA LEU A 223 33.86 71.67 1.95
C LEU A 223 35.28 71.44 1.42
N SER A 224 35.71 70.16 1.35
CA SER A 224 36.98 69.71 0.78
C SER A 224 37.09 69.91 -0.74
N TYR A 225 35.99 70.24 -1.42
CA TYR A 225 35.92 70.40 -2.88
C TYR A 225 35.34 71.78 -3.23
N PRO A 226 36.17 72.84 -3.34
CA PRO A 226 35.71 74.23 -3.51
C PRO A 226 34.68 74.45 -4.63
N LYS A 227 34.80 73.72 -5.75
CA LYS A 227 33.87 73.78 -6.90
C LYS A 227 32.48 73.17 -6.65
N TYR A 228 32.32 72.36 -5.60
CA TYR A 228 31.08 71.67 -5.25
C TYR A 228 30.53 72.08 -3.88
N ARG A 229 31.05 73.16 -3.29
CA ARG A 229 30.44 73.76 -2.10
C ARG A 229 29.06 74.33 -2.43
N PRO A 230 28.08 74.34 -1.50
CA PRO A 230 26.70 74.73 -1.79
C PRO A 230 26.54 76.12 -2.42
N GLU A 231 27.41 77.06 -2.06
CA GLU A 231 27.38 78.45 -2.55
C GLU A 231 27.81 78.57 -4.02
N ASN A 232 28.56 77.57 -4.52
CA ASN A 232 29.20 77.57 -5.84
C ASN A 232 28.51 76.64 -6.86
N VAL A 233 27.38 76.01 -6.50
CA VAL A 233 26.67 75.04 -7.35
C VAL A 233 25.39 75.63 -7.94
N GLU A 234 25.36 75.73 -9.27
CA GLU A 234 24.17 76.10 -10.03
C GLU A 234 23.17 74.94 -10.16
N PHE A 235 21.87 75.27 -10.14
CA PHE A 235 20.80 74.31 -10.41
C PHE A 235 20.90 73.71 -11.82
N GLY A 236 20.75 72.40 -11.92
CA GLY A 236 20.88 71.65 -13.18
C GLY A 236 22.27 71.06 -13.43
N ASN A 237 23.28 71.40 -12.62
CA ASN A 237 24.64 70.87 -12.79
C ASN A 237 24.72 69.35 -12.53
N ILE A 238 24.86 68.57 -13.60
CA ILE A 238 24.93 67.09 -13.57
C ILE A 238 26.19 66.61 -12.83
N MET A 239 27.32 67.31 -12.95
CA MET A 239 28.56 66.93 -12.28
C MET A 239 28.44 67.13 -10.77
N ALA A 240 27.90 68.26 -10.32
CA ALA A 240 27.63 68.50 -8.89
C ALA A 240 26.70 67.42 -8.29
N ARG A 241 25.62 67.05 -9.00
CA ARG A 241 24.73 65.95 -8.61
C ARG A 241 25.48 64.61 -8.46
N ASN A 242 26.40 64.31 -9.37
CA ASN A 242 27.17 63.06 -9.33
C ASN A 242 28.18 63.07 -8.15
N TYR A 243 28.85 64.19 -7.90
CA TYR A 243 29.71 64.36 -6.72
C TYR A 243 28.93 64.28 -5.40
N TYR A 244 27.74 64.88 -5.31
CA TYR A 244 26.88 64.76 -4.13
C TYR A 244 26.39 63.32 -3.91
N SER A 245 26.06 62.58 -4.98
CA SER A 245 25.76 61.14 -4.86
C SER A 245 26.96 60.33 -4.36
N TRP A 246 28.19 60.73 -4.71
CA TRP A 246 29.42 60.11 -4.21
C TRP A 246 29.71 60.47 -2.74
N PHE A 247 29.53 61.73 -2.34
CA PHE A 247 29.62 62.15 -0.93
C PHE A 247 28.60 61.37 -0.07
N LEU A 248 27.33 61.24 -0.50
CA LEU A 248 26.34 60.39 0.19
C LEU A 248 26.85 58.95 0.36
N SER A 249 27.43 58.35 -0.68
CA SER A 249 27.96 56.98 -0.61
C SER A 249 29.14 56.81 0.37
N LYS A 250 29.84 57.89 0.70
CA LYS A 250 30.88 57.89 1.75
C LYS A 250 30.32 58.03 3.16
N THR A 251 29.15 58.68 3.33
CA THR A 251 28.58 58.90 4.67
C THR A 251 28.29 57.56 5.38
N LYS A 252 28.86 57.43 6.57
CA LYS A 252 28.68 56.32 7.52
C LYS A 252 28.65 56.90 8.93
N PHE A 253 27.55 56.71 9.67
CA PHE A 253 27.42 57.20 11.05
C PHE A 253 26.39 56.40 11.85
N GLU A 254 26.42 56.55 13.17
CA GLU A 254 25.43 55.98 14.10
C GLU A 254 24.25 56.97 14.31
N GLY A 255 23.08 56.60 13.81
CA GLY A 255 21.84 57.38 13.93
C GLY A 255 20.85 56.80 14.97
N LEU A 256 19.75 57.50 15.19
CA LEU A 256 18.66 57.07 16.08
C LEU A 256 17.94 55.81 15.56
N THR A 257 18.08 55.50 14.28
CA THR A 257 17.57 54.25 13.67
C THR A 257 18.67 53.21 13.45
N GLY A 258 19.80 53.33 14.16
CA GLY A 258 20.95 52.43 14.10
C GLY A 258 22.01 52.88 13.08
N PRO A 259 22.90 51.96 12.65
CA PRO A 259 23.92 52.25 11.64
C PRO A 259 23.28 52.82 10.36
N HIS A 260 23.88 53.88 9.84
CA HIS A 260 23.38 54.63 8.70
C HIS A 260 24.44 54.68 7.59
N HIS A 261 24.12 54.09 6.44
CA HIS A 261 24.97 54.07 5.25
C HIS A 261 24.12 54.06 3.97
N PHE A 262 24.58 54.76 2.93
CA PHE A 262 23.96 54.74 1.60
C PHE A 262 24.71 53.83 0.62
N ASP A 263 24.00 52.86 0.06
CA ASP A 263 24.39 52.14 -1.15
C ASP A 263 23.68 52.77 -2.36
N HIS A 264 24.42 53.47 -3.21
CA HIS A 264 23.90 54.27 -4.33
C HIS A 264 22.84 55.33 -3.94
N ARG A 265 21.55 54.95 -3.93
CA ARG A 265 20.39 55.78 -3.53
C ARG A 265 19.55 55.12 -2.44
N GLN A 266 20.07 54.06 -1.83
CA GLN A 266 19.36 53.19 -0.90
C GLN A 266 20.00 53.33 0.47
N ARG A 267 19.19 53.53 1.51
CA ARG A 267 19.69 53.40 2.87
C ARG A 267 19.77 51.92 3.24
N LEU A 268 20.95 51.44 3.62
CA LEU A 268 21.13 50.15 4.29
C LEU A 268 20.84 50.29 5.78
N GLY A 269 20.32 49.23 6.40
CA GLY A 269 19.94 49.26 7.82
C GLY A 269 19.11 48.07 8.30
N THR A 270 18.75 48.14 9.58
CA THR A 270 18.05 47.08 10.31
C THR A 270 16.56 47.04 9.99
N VAL A 271 16.03 45.83 9.83
CA VAL A 271 14.59 45.53 9.76
C VAL A 271 14.29 44.56 10.88
N ARG A 272 13.23 44.81 11.63
CA ARG A 272 12.70 43.88 12.63
C ARG A 272 11.81 42.85 11.95
N ILE A 273 11.79 41.64 12.47
CA ILE A 273 10.92 40.57 12.01
C ILE A 273 9.92 40.32 13.15
N ASN A 274 8.64 40.52 12.87
CA ASN A 274 7.56 40.27 13.82
C ASN A 274 6.68 39.13 13.30
N GLN A 275 6.07 38.40 14.23
CA GLN A 275 5.01 37.45 13.94
C GLN A 275 3.71 37.99 14.55
N MET A 276 2.60 37.87 13.83
CA MET A 276 1.27 38.06 14.41
C MET A 276 0.88 36.84 15.23
N ARG A 277 0.45 37.04 16.48
CA ARG A 277 -0.13 35.98 17.30
C ARG A 277 -1.50 36.40 17.83
N ASN A 278 -2.44 35.47 17.80
CA ASN A 278 -3.74 35.60 18.45
C ASN A 278 -3.60 35.33 19.96
N ALA A 279 -3.61 36.40 20.76
CA ALA A 279 -3.73 36.34 22.21
C ALA A 279 -5.20 36.53 22.61
N ASN A 280 -5.92 35.44 22.85
CA ASN A 280 -7.30 35.41 23.35
C ASN A 280 -8.29 36.32 22.58
N GLY A 281 -8.21 36.35 21.26
CA GLY A 281 -9.08 37.18 20.40
C GLY A 281 -8.55 38.60 20.17
N THR A 282 -7.32 38.91 20.61
CA THR A 282 -6.58 40.12 20.25
C THR A 282 -5.32 39.77 19.46
N ALA A 283 -5.00 40.57 18.44
CA ALA A 283 -3.87 40.32 17.56
C ALA A 283 -2.65 41.14 17.99
N GLU A 284 -1.54 40.47 18.32
CA GLU A 284 -0.31 41.10 18.78
C GLU A 284 0.86 40.82 17.82
N LEU A 285 1.64 41.86 17.50
CA LEU A 285 2.86 41.73 16.69
C LEU A 285 4.08 41.58 17.61
N ILE A 286 4.56 40.34 17.77
CA ILE A 286 5.70 39.99 18.62
C ILE A 286 6.97 39.95 17.77
N GLN A 287 8.03 40.66 18.19
CA GLN A 287 9.32 40.65 17.50
C GLN A 287 10.02 39.31 17.72
N VAL A 288 10.20 38.52 16.65
CA VAL A 288 10.87 37.20 16.68
C VAL A 288 12.33 37.27 16.21
N GLY A 289 12.73 38.39 15.60
CA GLY A 289 14.14 38.64 15.27
C GLY A 289 14.40 40.00 14.62
N SER A 290 15.62 40.17 14.11
CA SER A 290 16.06 41.32 13.33
C SER A 290 17.06 40.89 12.27
N PHE A 291 17.13 41.64 11.17
CA PHE A 291 18.13 41.47 10.12
C PHE A 291 18.84 42.79 9.88
N ILE A 292 20.14 42.79 10.09
CA ILE A 292 21.03 43.93 9.91
C ILE A 292 21.74 43.75 8.56
N SER A 293 21.67 44.77 7.70
CA SER A 293 22.41 44.84 6.44
C SER A 293 23.32 46.06 6.54
N ILE A 294 24.63 45.83 6.68
CA ILE A 294 25.63 46.90 6.83
C ILE A 294 26.28 47.18 5.48
N ASN A 295 26.84 46.13 4.90
CA ASN A 295 27.36 46.08 3.54
C ASN A 295 26.73 44.88 2.82
N SER A 296 27.11 44.67 1.55
CA SER A 296 26.90 43.42 0.83
C SER A 296 27.33 42.21 1.67
N ALA A 297 28.63 42.03 1.87
CA ALA A 297 29.25 40.84 2.48
C ALA A 297 28.82 40.55 3.95
N GLU A 298 28.26 41.54 4.63
CA GLU A 298 28.05 41.56 6.08
C GLU A 298 26.56 41.80 6.39
N SER A 299 25.75 40.80 6.03
CA SER A 299 24.34 40.72 6.40
C SER A 299 24.16 39.68 7.49
N LYS A 300 23.65 40.08 8.66
CA LYS A 300 23.46 39.21 9.84
C LYS A 300 21.98 39.12 10.21
N MET A 301 21.49 37.89 10.34
CA MET A 301 20.16 37.59 10.86
C MET A 301 20.28 37.17 12.33
N ASN A 302 19.63 37.92 13.22
CA ASN A 302 19.57 37.65 14.65
C ASN A 302 18.14 37.21 14.98
N LEU A 303 17.94 35.94 15.34
CA LEU A 303 16.66 35.41 15.78
C LEU A 303 16.67 35.26 17.30
N TYR A 304 15.54 35.54 17.96
CA TYR A 304 15.43 35.36 19.40
C TYR A 304 15.05 33.90 19.70
N GLU A 305 15.98 33.14 20.29
CA GLU A 305 15.79 31.70 20.59
C GLU A 305 14.53 31.42 21.41
N SER A 306 14.23 32.29 22.38
CA SER A 306 13.02 32.21 23.23
C SER A 306 11.69 32.38 22.46
N GLN A 307 11.74 32.85 21.21
CA GLN A 307 10.60 32.98 20.31
C GLN A 307 10.57 31.90 19.21
N LEU A 308 11.69 31.20 18.96
CA LEU A 308 11.79 30.21 17.89
C LEU A 308 10.92 28.98 18.16
N SER A 309 10.98 28.46 19.39
CA SER A 309 10.14 27.34 19.84
C SER A 309 8.64 27.67 19.91
N LYS A 310 8.28 28.96 19.78
CA LYS A 310 6.91 29.48 19.79
C LYS A 310 6.47 30.01 18.42
N LEU A 311 7.26 29.79 17.37
CA LEU A 311 6.97 30.26 16.02
C LEU A 311 5.82 29.46 15.37
N TRP A 312 5.69 28.17 15.73
CA TRP A 312 4.67 27.25 15.23
C TRP A 312 3.98 26.59 16.43
N LYS A 313 2.65 26.42 16.39
CA LYS A 313 1.88 25.93 17.55
C LYS A 313 2.23 24.48 17.91
N ASP A 314 2.55 23.65 16.92
CA ASP A 314 2.93 22.24 17.07
C ASP A 314 4.45 22.04 17.15
N GLY A 315 5.23 23.14 17.20
CA GLY A 315 6.70 23.11 17.18
C GLY A 315 7.35 22.66 15.87
N LYS A 316 6.55 22.25 14.86
CA LYS A 316 7.02 21.80 13.55
C LYS A 316 6.99 22.92 12.52
N VAL A 317 8.01 23.00 11.68
CA VAL A 317 8.02 23.91 10.53
C VAL A 317 7.05 23.38 9.46
N PRO A 318 6.15 24.21 8.90
CA PRO A 318 5.28 23.80 7.80
C PRO A 318 6.07 23.36 6.57
N VAL A 319 5.61 22.30 5.91
CA VAL A 319 6.15 21.82 4.63
C VAL A 319 5.63 22.66 3.46
N ASP A 320 6.37 22.69 2.37
CA ASP A 320 6.07 23.43 1.14
C ASP A 320 5.21 22.63 0.14
N GLU A 321 5.23 21.30 0.19
CA GLU A 321 4.38 20.38 -0.58
C GLU A 321 3.79 19.27 0.32
N THR A 322 2.66 18.66 -0.05
CA THR A 322 2.23 17.36 0.53
C THR A 322 3.22 16.25 0.20
N THR A 323 3.65 15.47 1.20
CA THR A 323 4.46 14.28 0.96
C THR A 323 3.60 13.19 0.31
N LYS A 324 4.03 12.66 -0.84
CA LYS A 324 3.40 11.53 -1.52
C LYS A 324 4.10 10.22 -1.15
N GLU A 325 3.46 9.37 -0.36
CA GLU A 325 3.98 8.04 0.00
C GLU A 325 3.30 6.93 -0.80
N ARG A 326 4.11 6.09 -1.47
CA ARG A 326 3.62 4.89 -2.15
C ARG A 326 3.44 3.75 -1.16
N LYS A 327 2.22 3.22 -1.05
CA LYS A 327 1.88 2.10 -0.18
C LYS A 327 1.58 0.86 -1.01
N ILE A 328 2.45 -0.12 -0.94
CA ILE A 328 2.25 -1.42 -1.61
C ILE A 328 1.10 -2.16 -0.93
N LEU A 329 0.11 -2.55 -1.72
CA LEU A 329 -1.01 -3.41 -1.31
C LEU A 329 -0.53 -4.86 -1.29
N THR A 330 -0.60 -5.46 -0.10
CA THR A 330 -0.20 -6.85 0.19
C THR A 330 -1.38 -7.61 0.78
N TYR A 331 -1.35 -8.94 0.77
CA TYR A 331 -2.39 -9.75 1.40
C TYR A 331 -2.38 -9.65 2.94
N SER A 332 -3.54 -9.85 3.57
CA SER A 332 -3.66 -10.02 5.01
C SER A 332 -2.88 -11.24 5.53
N ILE A 333 -2.13 -11.05 6.62
CA ILE A 333 -1.27 -12.07 7.25
C ILE A 333 -2.10 -13.29 7.67
N LEU A 334 -3.33 -13.08 8.17
CA LEU A 334 -4.22 -14.17 8.58
C LEU A 334 -4.62 -15.07 7.41
N GLN A 335 -4.91 -14.48 6.24
CA GLN A 335 -5.26 -15.24 5.03
C GLN A 335 -4.08 -16.10 4.59
N LEU A 336 -2.87 -15.52 4.54
CA LEU A 336 -1.64 -16.21 4.16
C LEU A 336 -1.36 -17.42 5.07
N VAL A 337 -1.40 -17.22 6.40
CA VAL A 337 -1.14 -18.31 7.37
C VAL A 337 -2.14 -19.47 7.25
N VAL A 338 -3.43 -19.16 7.06
CA VAL A 338 -4.48 -20.19 6.96
C VAL A 338 -4.34 -21.00 5.67
N ILE A 339 -4.11 -20.35 4.52
CA ILE A 339 -3.97 -21.04 3.23
C ILE A 339 -2.66 -21.86 3.23
N ALA A 340 -1.55 -21.29 3.73
CA ALA A 340 -0.27 -21.99 3.86
C ALA A 340 -0.36 -23.27 4.69
N ALA A 341 -1.03 -23.22 5.84
CA ALA A 341 -1.26 -24.39 6.68
C ALA A 341 -2.03 -25.49 5.91
N LEU A 342 -3.11 -25.13 5.20
CA LEU A 342 -3.89 -26.06 4.38
C LEU A 342 -3.07 -26.66 3.23
N ALA A 343 -2.24 -25.86 2.55
CA ALA A 343 -1.35 -26.33 1.50
C ALA A 343 -0.30 -27.32 2.04
N VAL A 344 0.32 -27.02 3.20
CA VAL A 344 1.29 -27.91 3.87
C VAL A 344 0.64 -29.22 4.32
N PHE A 345 -0.55 -29.19 4.93
CA PHE A 345 -1.30 -30.42 5.26
C PHE A 345 -1.63 -31.23 4.00
N GLY A 346 -2.01 -30.57 2.90
CA GLY A 346 -2.24 -31.20 1.60
C GLY A 346 -1.00 -31.89 1.01
N LEU A 347 0.17 -31.23 1.09
CA LEU A 347 1.47 -31.80 0.68
C LEU A 347 1.81 -33.06 1.48
N LEU A 348 1.73 -32.99 2.81
CA LEU A 348 1.98 -34.12 3.70
C LEU A 348 1.01 -35.29 3.43
N TYR A 349 -0.28 -34.99 3.20
CA TYR A 349 -1.28 -35.98 2.83
C TYR A 349 -0.98 -36.68 1.49
N SER A 350 -0.56 -35.91 0.48
CA SER A 350 -0.16 -36.49 -0.82
C SER A 350 1.07 -37.39 -0.70
N ILE A 351 2.09 -36.96 0.05
CA ILE A 351 3.30 -37.76 0.31
C ILE A 351 2.95 -39.06 1.05
N PHE A 352 2.09 -38.99 2.06
CA PHE A 352 1.61 -40.18 2.79
C PHE A 352 0.88 -41.17 1.86
N LEU A 353 -0.03 -40.68 1.01
CA LEU A 353 -0.75 -41.52 0.04
C LEU A 353 0.19 -42.13 -1.02
N LEU A 354 1.22 -41.41 -1.45
CA LEU A 354 2.26 -41.91 -2.35
C LEU A 354 3.10 -43.03 -1.70
N TYR A 355 3.55 -42.82 -0.46
CA TYR A 355 4.23 -43.85 0.31
C TYR A 355 3.35 -45.10 0.50
N PHE A 356 2.07 -44.92 0.86
CA PHE A 356 1.11 -46.03 0.97
C PHE A 356 0.94 -46.78 -0.36
N ASN A 357 0.82 -46.07 -1.50
CA ASN A 357 0.65 -46.70 -2.80
C ASN A 357 1.87 -47.56 -3.19
N ILE A 358 3.08 -47.02 -3.00
CA ILE A 358 4.34 -47.70 -3.31
C ILE A 358 4.52 -48.92 -2.38
N SER A 359 4.36 -48.73 -1.07
CA SER A 359 4.50 -49.79 -0.05
C SER A 359 3.52 -50.94 -0.27
N LYS A 360 2.26 -50.64 -0.59
CA LYS A 360 1.19 -51.65 -0.77
C LYS A 360 0.90 -52.00 -2.23
N ARG A 361 1.80 -51.66 -3.18
CA ARG A 361 1.63 -51.89 -4.63
C ARG A 361 1.27 -53.33 -5.02
N ASN A 362 1.75 -54.31 -4.25
CA ASN A 362 1.51 -55.74 -4.49
C ASN A 362 0.14 -56.23 -3.99
N HIS A 363 -0.53 -55.46 -3.11
CA HIS A 363 -1.83 -55.84 -2.53
C HIS A 363 -2.92 -55.82 -3.61
N LYS A 364 -3.80 -56.83 -3.63
CA LYS A 364 -4.79 -57.07 -4.70
C LYS A 364 -5.60 -55.80 -5.06
N VAL A 365 -6.08 -55.07 -4.06
CA VAL A 365 -6.85 -53.82 -4.24
C VAL A 365 -6.05 -52.73 -4.95
N VAL A 366 -4.78 -52.52 -4.55
CA VAL A 366 -3.92 -51.46 -5.11
C VAL A 366 -3.43 -51.85 -6.50
N ARG A 367 -3.04 -53.12 -6.69
CA ARG A 367 -2.57 -53.70 -7.96
C ARG A 367 -3.62 -53.59 -9.08
N MET A 368 -4.90 -53.87 -8.78
CA MET A 368 -6.00 -53.77 -9.75
C MET A 368 -6.29 -52.32 -10.19
N SER A 369 -5.94 -51.32 -9.36
CA SER A 369 -6.17 -49.90 -9.65
C SER A 369 -5.14 -49.25 -10.59
N SER A 370 -4.12 -50.00 -11.05
CA SER A 370 -2.95 -49.47 -11.79
C SER A 370 -2.06 -48.59 -10.90
N PRO A 371 -1.16 -49.15 -10.07
CA PRO A 371 -0.37 -48.38 -9.10
C PRO A 371 0.50 -47.30 -9.76
N MET A 372 1.09 -47.59 -10.92
CA MET A 372 1.92 -46.60 -11.63
C MET A 372 1.12 -45.35 -12.04
N ILE A 373 -0.13 -45.51 -12.48
CA ILE A 373 -0.98 -44.36 -12.84
C ILE A 373 -1.50 -43.63 -11.59
N ASN A 374 -1.76 -44.35 -10.49
CA ASN A 374 -2.07 -43.73 -9.20
C ASN A 374 -0.92 -42.82 -8.72
N ASN A 375 0.35 -43.23 -8.89
CA ASN A 375 1.50 -42.40 -8.54
C ASN A 375 1.58 -41.11 -9.38
N VAL A 376 1.20 -41.15 -10.66
CA VAL A 376 1.13 -39.95 -11.52
C VAL A 376 0.01 -38.99 -11.07
N VAL A 377 -1.17 -39.50 -10.68
CA VAL A 377 -2.23 -38.67 -10.06
C VAL A 377 -1.72 -37.98 -8.80
N LEU A 378 -1.05 -38.72 -7.91
CA LEU A 378 -0.50 -38.19 -6.65
C LEU A 378 0.58 -37.13 -6.89
N LEU A 379 1.46 -37.33 -7.88
CA LEU A 379 2.47 -36.36 -8.28
C LEU A 379 1.82 -35.07 -8.83
N GLY A 380 0.76 -35.20 -9.64
CA GLY A 380 -0.01 -34.03 -10.10
C GLY A 380 -0.66 -33.26 -8.95
N CYS A 381 -1.34 -33.96 -8.03
CA CYS A 381 -1.94 -33.34 -6.84
C CYS A 381 -0.89 -32.70 -5.90
N PHE A 382 0.30 -33.31 -5.78
CA PHE A 382 1.43 -32.70 -5.07
C PHE A 382 1.81 -31.35 -5.69
N PHE A 383 2.00 -31.29 -7.01
CA PHE A 383 2.31 -30.02 -7.68
C PHE A 383 1.17 -29.00 -7.61
N CYS A 384 -0.11 -29.41 -7.50
CA CYS A 384 -1.20 -28.48 -7.24
C CYS A 384 -1.07 -27.78 -5.87
N TYR A 385 -0.66 -28.50 -4.82
CA TYR A 385 -0.40 -27.86 -3.51
C TYR A 385 0.87 -27.01 -3.53
N VAL A 386 1.92 -27.42 -4.26
CA VAL A 386 3.10 -26.57 -4.51
C VAL A 386 2.70 -25.27 -5.21
N PHE A 387 1.78 -25.31 -6.19
CA PHE A 387 1.26 -24.12 -6.84
C PHE A 387 0.55 -23.17 -5.86
N VAL A 388 -0.28 -23.68 -4.94
CA VAL A 388 -0.95 -22.86 -3.91
C VAL A 388 0.09 -22.19 -3.01
N PHE A 389 1.09 -22.94 -2.52
CA PHE A 389 2.19 -22.37 -1.74
C PHE A 389 2.98 -21.30 -2.53
N LEU A 390 3.20 -21.51 -3.84
CA LEU A 390 3.81 -20.50 -4.70
C LEU A 390 2.93 -19.25 -4.89
N LEU A 391 1.60 -19.32 -4.75
CA LEU A 391 0.71 -18.14 -4.78
C LEU A 391 0.83 -17.27 -3.52
N GLU A 392 1.16 -17.86 -2.36
CA GLU A 392 1.27 -17.18 -1.07
C GLU A 392 2.50 -16.26 -0.98
N ILE A 393 3.52 -16.50 -1.81
CA ILE A 393 4.74 -15.69 -1.86
C ILE A 393 4.43 -14.32 -2.47
N ASP A 394 4.11 -13.37 -1.60
CA ASP A 394 3.82 -11.96 -1.93
C ASP A 394 5.11 -11.13 -2.09
N SER A 395 5.00 -9.94 -2.71
CA SER A 395 6.13 -9.01 -2.92
C SER A 395 6.72 -8.42 -1.62
N ARG A 396 6.22 -8.82 -0.45
CA ARG A 396 6.82 -8.53 0.85
C ARG A 396 8.05 -9.40 1.14
N PHE A 397 8.10 -10.61 0.58
CA PHE A 397 9.13 -11.60 0.90
C PHE A 397 10.23 -11.67 -0.15
N VAL A 398 10.06 -11.04 -1.30
CA VAL A 398 10.93 -11.19 -2.47
C VAL A 398 11.02 -9.90 -3.26
N ASP A 399 12.20 -9.64 -3.81
CA ASP A 399 12.49 -8.51 -4.68
C ASP A 399 11.76 -8.61 -6.04
N ASP A 400 11.57 -7.46 -6.68
CA ASP A 400 10.71 -7.30 -7.87
C ASP A 400 11.15 -8.13 -9.07
N HIS A 401 12.47 -8.27 -9.27
CA HIS A 401 13.01 -9.15 -10.32
C HIS A 401 12.64 -10.62 -10.08
N VAL A 402 12.74 -11.09 -8.84
CA VAL A 402 12.41 -12.47 -8.48
C VAL A 402 10.90 -12.70 -8.49
N PHE A 403 10.09 -11.70 -8.14
CA PHE A 403 8.63 -11.75 -8.30
C PHE A 403 8.23 -11.93 -9.78
N GLY A 404 8.92 -11.26 -10.72
CA GLY A 404 8.77 -11.50 -12.16
C GLY A 404 9.09 -12.95 -12.58
N ILE A 405 10.19 -13.52 -12.09
CA ILE A 405 10.50 -14.95 -12.32
C ILE A 405 9.39 -15.85 -11.75
N LEU A 406 8.92 -15.57 -10.53
CA LEU A 406 7.87 -16.32 -9.85
C LEU A 406 6.55 -16.30 -10.62
N CYS A 407 6.19 -15.19 -11.28
CA CYS A 407 5.03 -15.11 -12.19
C CYS A 407 5.07 -16.22 -13.27
N ASN A 408 6.24 -16.46 -13.86
CA ASN A 408 6.43 -17.47 -14.90
C ASN A 408 6.45 -18.88 -14.29
N VAL A 409 7.13 -19.10 -13.16
CA VAL A 409 7.16 -20.39 -12.45
C VAL A 409 5.75 -20.85 -12.05
N ARG A 410 4.92 -19.94 -11.53
CA ARG A 410 3.50 -20.21 -11.20
C ARG A 410 2.72 -20.78 -12.39
N LEU A 411 2.93 -20.22 -13.60
CA LEU A 411 2.27 -20.69 -14.83
C LEU A 411 2.71 -22.11 -15.22
N TYR A 412 4.01 -22.41 -15.17
CA TYR A 412 4.54 -23.76 -15.43
C TYR A 412 3.97 -24.80 -14.45
N VAL A 413 4.08 -24.53 -13.14
CA VAL A 413 3.69 -25.51 -12.11
C VAL A 413 2.20 -25.82 -12.21
N LEU A 414 1.33 -24.81 -12.41
CA LEU A 414 -0.11 -25.03 -12.58
C LEU A 414 -0.43 -25.94 -13.77
N ALA A 415 0.18 -25.70 -14.93
CA ALA A 415 -0.10 -26.47 -16.14
C ALA A 415 0.39 -27.93 -16.02
N ILE A 416 1.62 -28.12 -15.53
CA ILE A 416 2.21 -29.44 -15.29
C ILE A 416 1.36 -30.21 -14.26
N ALA A 417 0.98 -29.58 -13.16
CA ALA A 417 0.14 -30.19 -12.12
C ALA A 417 -1.20 -30.66 -12.68
N PHE A 418 -1.88 -29.79 -13.44
CA PHE A 418 -3.15 -30.10 -14.08
C PHE A 418 -3.03 -31.28 -15.06
N SER A 419 -2.03 -31.28 -15.95
CA SER A 419 -1.86 -32.37 -16.93
C SER A 419 -1.48 -33.70 -16.29
N LEU A 420 -0.64 -33.71 -15.26
CA LEU A 420 -0.32 -34.93 -14.51
C LEU A 420 -1.57 -35.47 -13.78
N ALA A 421 -2.29 -34.62 -13.06
CA ALA A 421 -3.46 -35.03 -12.28
C ALA A 421 -4.63 -35.46 -13.20
N PHE A 422 -5.09 -34.55 -14.06
CA PHE A 422 -6.24 -34.81 -14.93
C PHE A 422 -5.91 -35.83 -16.02
N GLY A 423 -4.74 -35.75 -16.65
CA GLY A 423 -4.32 -36.71 -17.67
C GLY A 423 -4.25 -38.15 -17.16
N ALA A 424 -3.84 -38.35 -15.90
CA ALA A 424 -3.81 -39.68 -15.27
C ALA A 424 -5.21 -40.19 -14.86
N LEU A 425 -6.12 -39.30 -14.41
CA LEU A 425 -7.53 -39.63 -14.17
C LEU A 425 -8.26 -39.98 -15.49
N PHE A 426 -8.02 -39.19 -16.53
CA PHE A 426 -8.48 -39.45 -17.90
C PHE A 426 -7.94 -40.79 -18.42
N SER A 427 -6.66 -41.09 -18.22
CA SER A 427 -6.07 -42.36 -18.62
C SER A 427 -6.71 -43.56 -17.89
N LYS A 428 -7.08 -43.39 -16.62
CA LYS A 428 -7.83 -44.40 -15.86
C LYS A 428 -9.25 -44.62 -16.40
N THR A 429 -10.02 -43.57 -16.69
CA THR A 429 -11.37 -43.72 -17.28
C THR A 429 -11.28 -44.32 -18.68
N TRP A 430 -10.31 -43.92 -19.51
CA TRP A 430 -10.02 -44.52 -20.80
C TRP A 430 -9.68 -46.02 -20.71
N ARG A 431 -8.89 -46.44 -19.70
CA ARG A 431 -8.61 -47.86 -19.43
C ARG A 431 -9.90 -48.63 -19.17
N VAL A 432 -10.78 -48.12 -18.31
CA VAL A 432 -12.07 -48.76 -17.96
C VAL A 432 -12.98 -48.84 -19.20
N HIS A 433 -13.13 -47.74 -19.93
CA HIS A 433 -13.90 -47.68 -21.18
C HIS A 433 -13.40 -48.70 -22.21
N LYS A 434 -12.08 -48.77 -22.44
CA LYS A 434 -11.48 -49.74 -23.37
C LYS A 434 -11.63 -51.19 -22.91
N ILE A 435 -11.56 -51.49 -21.61
CA ILE A 435 -11.82 -52.85 -21.09
C ILE A 435 -13.28 -53.25 -21.34
N PHE A 436 -14.23 -52.36 -21.05
CA PHE A 436 -15.66 -52.60 -21.27
C PHE A 436 -16.00 -52.76 -22.76
N THR A 437 -15.45 -51.90 -23.63
CA THR A 437 -15.59 -52.02 -25.08
C THR A 437 -14.93 -53.30 -25.61
N ALA A 438 -13.78 -53.70 -25.05
CA ALA A 438 -13.09 -54.94 -25.43
C ALA A 438 -13.81 -56.21 -24.96
N GLN A 439 -14.66 -56.15 -23.93
CA GLN A 439 -15.57 -57.26 -23.60
C GLN A 439 -16.64 -57.46 -24.67
N ARG A 440 -16.99 -56.42 -25.44
CA ARG A 440 -17.89 -56.48 -26.60
C ARG A 440 -17.17 -56.79 -27.93
N ALA A 441 -15.85 -56.95 -27.93
CA ALA A 441 -15.04 -57.13 -29.14
C ALA A 441 -14.41 -58.53 -29.23
N ILE A 442 -14.35 -59.09 -30.44
CA ILE A 442 -13.91 -60.48 -30.69
C ILE A 442 -12.42 -60.70 -30.38
N LYS A 443 -11.56 -59.67 -30.51
CA LYS A 443 -10.11 -59.75 -30.17
C LYS A 443 -9.77 -58.92 -28.93
N LYS A 444 -9.38 -59.59 -27.84
CA LYS A 444 -8.93 -58.98 -26.59
C LYS A 444 -7.46 -58.53 -26.69
N LYS A 445 -7.19 -57.25 -26.94
CA LYS A 445 -5.83 -56.67 -26.87
C LYS A 445 -5.55 -56.14 -25.47
N LEU A 446 -4.59 -56.75 -24.76
CA LEU A 446 -4.17 -56.30 -23.43
C LEU A 446 -3.32 -55.02 -23.53
N MET A 447 -3.85 -53.88 -23.06
CA MET A 447 -3.07 -52.64 -22.98
C MET A 447 -2.15 -52.64 -21.76
N ARG A 448 -0.86 -52.38 -21.97
CA ARG A 448 0.16 -52.22 -20.93
C ARG A 448 0.20 -50.78 -20.43
N ASP A 449 0.23 -50.59 -19.11
CA ASP A 449 0.24 -49.30 -18.39
C ASP A 449 1.22 -48.25 -18.96
N PHE A 450 2.34 -48.69 -19.54
CA PHE A 450 3.31 -47.85 -20.24
C PHE A 450 2.69 -46.91 -21.30
N HIS A 451 1.76 -47.40 -22.13
CA HIS A 451 1.13 -46.58 -23.17
C HIS A 451 0.26 -45.45 -22.58
N LEU A 452 -0.31 -45.68 -21.39
CA LEU A 452 -1.13 -44.71 -20.70
C LEU A 452 -0.26 -43.62 -20.07
N ILE A 453 0.88 -43.99 -19.47
CA ILE A 453 1.86 -43.04 -18.95
C ILE A 453 2.47 -42.20 -20.08
N LEU A 454 2.78 -42.82 -21.23
CA LEU A 454 3.28 -42.11 -22.41
C LEU A 454 2.29 -41.05 -22.92
N PHE A 455 0.98 -41.33 -22.89
CA PHE A 455 -0.05 -40.34 -23.22
C PHE A 455 -0.07 -39.16 -22.23
N VAL A 456 0.02 -39.41 -20.91
CA VAL A 456 0.08 -38.33 -19.92
C VAL A 456 1.35 -37.49 -20.08
N LEU A 457 2.50 -38.14 -20.34
CA LEU A 457 3.76 -37.45 -20.60
C LEU A 457 3.68 -36.57 -21.85
N ALA A 458 3.01 -37.02 -22.91
CA ALA A 458 2.78 -36.21 -24.11
C ALA A 458 1.94 -34.95 -23.81
N LEU A 459 0.90 -35.05 -22.98
CA LEU A 459 0.11 -33.87 -22.54
C LEU A 459 0.97 -32.85 -21.78
N VAL A 460 1.88 -33.32 -20.91
CA VAL A 460 2.82 -32.47 -20.17
C VAL A 460 3.84 -31.82 -21.12
N ILE A 461 4.37 -32.56 -22.10
CA ILE A 461 5.28 -32.01 -23.11
C ILE A 461 4.59 -30.91 -23.94
N ILE A 462 3.32 -31.11 -24.34
CA ILE A 462 2.53 -30.08 -25.04
C ILE A 462 2.38 -28.81 -24.20
N ASP A 463 2.09 -28.93 -22.89
CA ASP A 463 2.03 -27.75 -22.01
C ASP A 463 3.37 -27.04 -21.87
N VAL A 464 4.44 -27.78 -21.58
CA VAL A 464 5.77 -27.22 -21.35
C VAL A 464 6.28 -26.54 -22.61
N THR A 465 6.07 -27.14 -23.79
CA THR A 465 6.45 -26.51 -25.08
C THR A 465 5.60 -25.28 -25.40
N PHE A 466 4.29 -25.29 -25.13
CA PHE A 466 3.44 -24.09 -25.29
C PHE A 466 3.88 -22.95 -24.34
N ILE A 467 4.16 -23.26 -23.08
CA ILE A 467 4.53 -22.25 -22.07
C ILE A 467 5.97 -21.76 -22.28
N THR A 468 6.91 -22.60 -22.71
CA THR A 468 8.27 -22.14 -23.10
C THR A 468 8.22 -21.19 -24.28
N VAL A 469 7.44 -21.50 -25.33
CA VAL A 469 7.21 -20.59 -26.46
C VAL A 469 6.58 -19.27 -26.00
N TRP A 470 5.55 -19.33 -25.13
CA TRP A 470 4.96 -18.12 -24.55
C TRP A 470 6.01 -17.30 -23.78
N VAL A 471 6.67 -17.86 -22.76
CA VAL A 471 7.62 -17.13 -21.91
C VAL A 471 8.82 -16.60 -22.70
N TYR A 472 9.25 -17.29 -23.76
CA TYR A 472 10.33 -16.83 -24.64
C TYR A 472 9.97 -15.56 -25.44
N TYR A 473 8.78 -15.50 -26.03
CA TYR A 473 8.36 -14.32 -26.83
C TYR A 473 7.73 -13.21 -25.97
N HIS A 474 7.00 -13.58 -24.92
CA HIS A 474 6.19 -12.70 -24.08
C HIS A 474 6.23 -13.14 -22.61
N PRO A 475 7.36 -12.96 -21.91
CA PRO A 475 7.46 -13.29 -20.49
C PRO A 475 6.42 -12.54 -19.66
N LEU A 476 5.97 -13.15 -18.56
CA LEU A 476 5.16 -12.46 -17.56
C LEU A 476 6.07 -11.60 -16.70
N GLU A 477 5.89 -10.28 -16.75
CA GLU A 477 6.66 -9.32 -15.98
C GLU A 477 5.82 -8.74 -14.82
N MET A 478 6.51 -8.23 -13.80
CA MET A 478 5.86 -7.48 -12.73
C MET A 478 5.46 -6.10 -13.25
N LYS A 479 4.19 -5.71 -13.07
CA LYS A 479 3.68 -4.37 -13.34
C LYS A 479 2.94 -3.80 -12.15
N GLU A 480 3.13 -2.52 -11.89
CA GLU A 480 2.41 -1.77 -10.87
C GLU A 480 1.08 -1.24 -11.43
N ILE A 481 -0.01 -1.45 -10.69
CA ILE A 481 -1.28 -0.74 -10.85
C ILE A 481 -1.35 0.29 -9.74
N ILE A 482 -1.52 1.56 -10.13
CA ILE A 482 -1.69 2.69 -9.22
C ILE A 482 -3.20 2.93 -9.08
N PHE A 483 -3.68 2.99 -7.84
CA PHE A 483 -5.06 3.38 -7.52
C PHE A 483 -5.16 4.86 -7.17
N ASP A 484 -6.39 5.37 -7.07
CA ASP A 484 -6.67 6.77 -6.75
C ASP A 484 -6.00 7.22 -5.43
N GLU A 485 -5.57 8.49 -5.41
CA GLU A 485 -4.85 9.07 -4.27
C GLU A 485 -5.75 9.16 -3.02
N LEU A 486 -5.37 8.47 -1.94
CA LEU A 486 -6.07 8.55 -0.67
C LEU A 486 -5.46 9.68 0.17
N ARG A 487 -6.21 10.78 0.26
CA ARG A 487 -5.91 11.90 1.17
C ARG A 487 -6.33 11.52 2.59
N GLU A 488 -5.38 11.51 3.52
CA GLU A 488 -5.66 11.25 4.93
C GLU A 488 -5.70 12.60 5.67
N ASP A 489 -6.90 13.15 5.89
CA ASP A 489 -7.09 14.54 6.37
C ASP A 489 -6.37 14.90 7.70
N SER A 490 -5.92 13.91 8.47
CA SER A 490 -5.15 14.11 9.70
C SER A 490 -3.66 14.37 9.49
N ARG A 491 -3.11 14.21 8.27
CA ARG A 491 -1.69 14.37 7.96
C ARG A 491 -1.51 15.06 6.60
N ASP A 492 -0.41 15.80 6.43
CA ASP A 492 0.03 16.33 5.13
C ASP A 492 0.63 15.23 4.23
N LEU A 493 -0.02 14.08 4.20
CA LEU A 493 0.41 12.84 3.59
C LEU A 493 -0.64 12.35 2.60
N ILE A 494 -0.25 12.26 1.33
CA ILE A 494 -1.05 11.65 0.28
C ILE A 494 -0.56 10.20 0.13
N THR A 495 -1.41 9.24 0.44
CA THR A 495 -1.09 7.82 0.27
C THR A 495 -1.52 7.35 -1.12
N ILE A 496 -0.56 6.87 -1.91
CA ILE A 496 -0.80 6.31 -3.24
C ILE A 496 -0.81 4.78 -3.12
N PRO A 497 -1.96 4.09 -3.27
CA PRO A 497 -2.01 2.63 -3.19
C PRO A 497 -1.48 2.00 -4.48
N VAL A 498 -0.59 1.02 -4.35
CA VAL A 498 0.05 0.34 -5.49
C VAL A 498 -0.08 -1.17 -5.37
N LEU A 499 -0.62 -1.84 -6.38
CA LEU A 499 -0.70 -3.31 -6.45
C LEU A 499 0.25 -3.85 -7.52
N LYS A 500 1.09 -4.83 -7.14
CA LYS A 500 2.03 -5.50 -8.04
C LYS A 500 1.36 -6.74 -8.67
N ILE A 501 1.28 -6.79 -9.99
CA ILE A 501 0.65 -7.89 -10.74
C ILE A 501 1.59 -8.48 -11.80
N CYS A 502 1.33 -9.74 -12.17
CA CYS A 502 1.97 -10.40 -13.30
C CYS A 502 1.21 -10.11 -14.61
N GLU A 503 1.80 -9.40 -15.59
CA GLU A 503 1.11 -9.04 -16.83
C GLU A 503 2.03 -9.10 -18.06
N CYS A 504 1.46 -9.42 -19.23
CA CYS A 504 2.13 -9.31 -20.54
C CYS A 504 1.12 -8.92 -21.62
N THR A 505 1.59 -8.35 -22.74
CA THR A 505 0.75 -7.72 -23.79
C THR A 505 -0.38 -8.62 -24.32
N TYR A 506 -0.16 -9.93 -24.39
CA TYR A 506 -1.12 -10.89 -24.92
C TYR A 506 -1.68 -11.88 -23.89
N ARG A 507 -1.54 -11.59 -22.58
CA ARG A 507 -1.93 -12.46 -21.46
C ARG A 507 -3.32 -13.10 -21.64
N THR A 508 -4.35 -12.30 -21.91
CA THR A 508 -5.73 -12.81 -22.04
C THR A 508 -5.91 -13.73 -23.24
N LYS A 509 -5.23 -13.46 -24.37
CA LYS A 509 -5.30 -14.30 -25.58
C LYS A 509 -4.60 -15.65 -25.34
N LEU A 510 -3.41 -15.63 -24.74
CA LEU A 510 -2.61 -16.84 -24.49
C LEU A 510 -3.22 -17.71 -23.38
N LEU A 511 -3.76 -17.11 -22.31
CA LEU A 511 -4.62 -17.82 -21.34
C LEU A 511 -5.87 -18.40 -22.00
N GLY A 512 -6.52 -17.66 -22.91
CA GLY A 512 -7.70 -18.14 -23.64
C GLY A 512 -7.41 -19.39 -24.48
N VAL A 513 -6.28 -19.43 -25.19
CA VAL A 513 -5.84 -20.63 -25.93
C VAL A 513 -5.56 -21.80 -24.99
N LEU A 514 -4.82 -21.56 -23.90
CA LEU A 514 -4.51 -22.59 -22.91
C LEU A 514 -5.78 -23.17 -22.26
N TYR A 515 -6.69 -22.31 -21.80
CA TYR A 515 -7.96 -22.71 -21.18
C TYR A 515 -8.91 -23.38 -22.19
N GLY A 516 -8.93 -22.96 -23.46
CA GLY A 516 -9.70 -23.62 -24.51
C GLY A 516 -9.23 -25.06 -24.75
N TYR A 517 -7.92 -25.28 -24.87
CA TYR A 517 -7.33 -26.62 -24.97
C TYR A 517 -7.64 -27.48 -23.73
N LYS A 518 -7.47 -26.94 -22.51
CA LYS A 518 -7.86 -27.65 -21.28
C LYS A 518 -9.36 -27.96 -21.24
N GLY A 519 -10.21 -27.04 -21.69
CA GLY A 519 -11.66 -27.20 -21.74
C GLY A 519 -12.09 -28.36 -22.63
N ILE A 520 -11.49 -28.51 -23.81
CA ILE A 520 -11.73 -29.65 -24.72
C ILE A 520 -11.31 -30.96 -24.06
N LEU A 521 -10.16 -30.99 -23.38
CA LEU A 521 -9.67 -32.16 -22.65
C LEU A 521 -10.61 -32.53 -21.48
N LEU A 522 -11.12 -31.53 -20.74
CA LEU A 522 -12.10 -31.70 -19.66
C LEU A 522 -13.42 -32.28 -20.19
N LEU A 523 -13.98 -31.72 -21.27
CA LEU A 523 -15.20 -32.20 -21.91
C LEU A 523 -15.07 -33.66 -22.36
N PHE A 524 -13.94 -34.04 -22.95
CA PHE A 524 -13.72 -35.42 -23.36
C PHE A 524 -13.56 -36.37 -22.14
N GLY A 525 -12.97 -35.90 -21.05
CA GLY A 525 -12.94 -36.65 -19.78
C GLY A 525 -14.33 -36.85 -19.17
N VAL A 526 -15.20 -35.84 -19.22
CA VAL A 526 -16.62 -35.96 -18.80
C VAL A 526 -17.35 -37.01 -19.65
N PHE A 527 -17.17 -36.97 -20.97
CA PHE A 527 -17.76 -37.97 -21.88
C PHE A 527 -17.35 -39.40 -21.51
N LEU A 528 -16.06 -39.65 -21.24
CA LEU A 528 -15.59 -40.97 -20.80
C LEU A 528 -16.09 -41.36 -19.40
N ALA A 529 -16.22 -40.40 -18.48
CA ALA A 529 -16.79 -40.63 -17.15
C ALA A 529 -18.28 -40.97 -17.22
N TRP A 530 -19.01 -40.42 -18.19
CA TRP A 530 -20.41 -40.75 -18.46
C TRP A 530 -20.56 -42.15 -19.03
N GLU A 531 -19.81 -42.50 -20.09
CA GLU A 531 -19.83 -43.84 -20.71
C GLU A 531 -19.49 -44.97 -19.72
N THR A 532 -18.64 -44.69 -18.73
CA THR A 532 -18.19 -45.70 -17.75
C THR A 532 -19.07 -45.79 -16.50
N ARG A 533 -20.09 -44.93 -16.33
CA ARG A 533 -20.88 -44.82 -15.08
C ARG A 533 -21.69 -46.08 -14.71
N ASN A 534 -22.11 -46.86 -15.70
CA ASN A 534 -22.97 -48.04 -15.53
C ASN A 534 -22.17 -49.37 -15.44
N VAL A 535 -20.84 -49.33 -15.33
CA VAL A 535 -19.99 -50.53 -15.33
C VAL A 535 -19.78 -51.07 -13.90
N THR A 536 -20.80 -51.72 -13.34
CA THR A 536 -20.78 -52.27 -11.97
C THR A 536 -20.16 -53.66 -11.88
N ILE A 537 -18.88 -53.80 -12.21
CA ILE A 537 -18.11 -55.03 -11.96
C ILE A 537 -17.54 -54.95 -10.52
N PRO A 538 -17.75 -55.94 -9.63
CA PRO A 538 -17.30 -55.85 -8.23
C PRO A 538 -15.79 -55.63 -8.06
N ALA A 539 -14.97 -56.18 -8.97
CA ALA A 539 -13.52 -55.97 -9.01
C ALA A 539 -13.09 -54.57 -9.55
N LEU A 540 -14.04 -53.74 -9.99
CA LEU A 540 -13.82 -52.48 -10.72
C LEU A 540 -14.61 -51.29 -10.15
N ASN A 541 -15.17 -51.40 -8.94
CA ASN A 541 -15.95 -50.35 -8.27
C ASN A 541 -15.15 -49.04 -8.00
N ASP A 542 -13.82 -49.07 -8.18
CA ASP A 542 -12.93 -47.90 -8.24
C ASP A 542 -13.36 -46.89 -9.35
N SER A 543 -13.94 -47.40 -10.44
CA SER A 543 -14.38 -46.58 -11.59
C SER A 543 -15.41 -45.51 -11.23
N LYS A 544 -16.36 -45.81 -10.33
CA LYS A 544 -17.42 -44.86 -9.91
C LYS A 544 -16.83 -43.64 -9.19
N TYR A 545 -15.87 -43.85 -8.30
CA TYR A 545 -15.19 -42.77 -7.57
C TYR A 545 -14.25 -41.95 -8.46
N ILE A 546 -13.58 -42.60 -9.42
CA ILE A 546 -12.78 -41.91 -10.44
C ILE A 546 -13.69 -41.02 -11.31
N GLY A 547 -14.87 -41.50 -11.70
CA GLY A 547 -15.88 -40.70 -12.41
C GLY A 547 -16.34 -39.48 -11.61
N MET A 548 -16.71 -39.65 -10.33
CA MET A 548 -17.04 -38.51 -9.45
C MET A 548 -15.90 -37.49 -9.35
N SER A 549 -14.65 -37.97 -9.26
CA SER A 549 -13.47 -37.09 -9.20
C SER A 549 -13.28 -36.27 -10.48
N VAL A 550 -13.60 -36.84 -11.65
CA VAL A 550 -13.59 -36.10 -12.92
C VAL A 550 -14.63 -34.97 -12.91
N TYR A 551 -15.87 -35.23 -12.50
CA TYR A 551 -16.89 -34.18 -12.38
C TYR A 551 -16.48 -33.07 -11.40
N ASN A 552 -15.93 -33.44 -10.24
CA ASN A 552 -15.41 -32.50 -9.24
C ASN A 552 -14.35 -31.56 -9.83
N VAL A 553 -13.33 -32.11 -10.50
CA VAL A 553 -12.26 -31.30 -11.13
C VAL A 553 -12.82 -30.40 -12.24
N VAL A 554 -13.73 -30.88 -13.07
CA VAL A 554 -14.33 -30.10 -14.18
C VAL A 554 -15.11 -28.91 -13.65
N ILE A 555 -16.00 -29.12 -12.67
CA ILE A 555 -16.84 -28.06 -12.09
C ILE A 555 -15.96 -27.01 -11.39
N LEU A 556 -15.05 -27.45 -10.52
CA LEU A 556 -14.21 -26.52 -9.75
C LEU A 556 -13.20 -25.77 -10.64
N SER A 557 -12.63 -26.39 -11.67
CA SER A 557 -11.75 -25.69 -12.61
C SER A 557 -12.50 -24.68 -13.48
N ALA A 558 -13.74 -24.98 -13.91
CA ALA A 558 -14.58 -24.02 -14.63
C ALA A 558 -14.93 -22.79 -13.77
N ILE A 559 -15.29 -23.00 -12.50
CA ILE A 559 -15.53 -21.91 -11.53
C ILE A 559 -14.25 -21.09 -11.33
N GLY A 560 -13.11 -21.75 -11.06
CA GLY A 560 -11.83 -21.09 -10.83
C GLY A 560 -11.35 -20.25 -12.03
N ALA A 561 -11.46 -20.77 -13.25
CA ALA A 561 -11.13 -20.04 -14.47
C ALA A 561 -12.04 -18.81 -14.67
N THR A 562 -13.34 -18.96 -14.39
CA THR A 562 -14.32 -17.86 -14.48
C THR A 562 -14.02 -16.75 -13.46
N VAL A 563 -13.84 -17.12 -12.18
CA VAL A 563 -13.48 -16.17 -11.11
C VAL A 563 -12.16 -15.45 -11.41
N SER A 564 -11.16 -16.18 -11.93
CA SER A 564 -9.86 -15.60 -12.28
C SER A 564 -9.92 -14.61 -13.43
N MET A 565 -10.83 -14.78 -14.39
CA MET A 565 -11.05 -13.84 -15.49
C MET A 565 -11.89 -12.63 -15.05
N VAL A 566 -12.92 -12.82 -14.24
CA VAL A 566 -13.85 -11.76 -13.81
C VAL A 566 -13.23 -10.81 -12.78
N LEU A 567 -12.51 -11.32 -11.78
CA LEU A 567 -11.91 -10.49 -10.72
C LEU A 567 -10.52 -9.93 -11.09
N LYS A 568 -10.02 -10.19 -12.30
CA LYS A 568 -8.75 -9.63 -12.79
C LYS A 568 -8.78 -8.10 -12.65
N THR A 569 -7.69 -7.52 -12.17
CA THR A 569 -7.49 -6.05 -12.12
C THR A 569 -8.54 -5.27 -11.31
N THR A 570 -9.27 -5.94 -10.41
CA THR A 570 -10.21 -5.28 -9.49
C THR A 570 -9.57 -4.94 -8.14
N VAL A 571 -10.22 -4.06 -7.36
CA VAL A 571 -9.87 -3.77 -5.96
C VAL A 571 -9.98 -5.02 -5.07
N TYR A 572 -10.72 -6.05 -5.49
CA TYR A 572 -10.96 -7.30 -4.76
C TYR A 572 -9.83 -8.35 -4.94
N TYR A 573 -8.57 -7.92 -4.98
CA TYR A 573 -7.41 -8.78 -5.23
C TYR A 573 -7.24 -9.87 -4.14
N GLU A 574 -7.52 -9.56 -2.87
CA GLU A 574 -7.51 -10.55 -1.78
C GLU A 574 -8.56 -11.66 -2.00
N LEU A 575 -9.79 -11.28 -2.39
CA LEU A 575 -10.88 -12.24 -2.65
C LEU A 575 -10.51 -13.18 -3.79
N LEU A 576 -9.90 -12.66 -4.86
CA LEU A 576 -9.40 -13.47 -5.97
C LEU A 576 -8.35 -14.49 -5.49
N HIS A 577 -7.37 -14.07 -4.69
CA HIS A 577 -6.36 -14.97 -4.13
C HIS A 577 -6.99 -16.08 -3.28
N VAL A 578 -7.84 -15.71 -2.31
CA VAL A 578 -8.52 -16.67 -1.43
C VAL A 578 -9.38 -17.66 -2.21
N MET A 579 -10.17 -17.17 -3.18
CA MET A 579 -11.04 -18.02 -4.00
C MET A 579 -10.26 -19.02 -4.85
N VAL A 580 -9.20 -18.58 -5.56
CA VAL A 580 -8.40 -19.47 -6.40
C VAL A 580 -7.68 -20.54 -5.56
N SER A 581 -7.06 -20.13 -4.45
CA SER A 581 -6.36 -21.07 -3.55
C SER A 581 -7.34 -22.08 -2.93
N ALA A 582 -8.50 -21.63 -2.45
CA ALA A 582 -9.53 -22.51 -1.90
C ALA A 582 -10.08 -23.49 -2.94
N ILE A 583 -10.37 -23.04 -4.17
CA ILE A 583 -10.85 -23.90 -5.27
C ILE A 583 -9.82 -24.99 -5.60
N VAL A 584 -8.53 -24.66 -5.68
CA VAL A 584 -7.47 -25.64 -5.95
C VAL A 584 -7.36 -26.64 -4.80
N VAL A 585 -7.25 -26.19 -3.55
CA VAL A 585 -7.13 -27.05 -2.36
C VAL A 585 -8.35 -27.96 -2.18
N LEU A 586 -9.57 -27.45 -2.36
CA LEU A 586 -10.78 -28.28 -2.28
C LEU A 586 -10.81 -29.31 -3.42
N SER A 587 -10.52 -28.89 -4.66
CA SER A 587 -10.52 -29.78 -5.81
C SER A 587 -9.52 -30.94 -5.66
N THR A 588 -8.29 -30.65 -5.22
CA THR A 588 -7.25 -31.67 -5.01
C THR A 588 -7.58 -32.58 -3.84
N THR A 589 -8.02 -32.03 -2.71
CA THR A 589 -8.31 -32.79 -1.48
C THR A 589 -9.46 -33.76 -1.71
N VAL A 590 -10.58 -33.28 -2.27
CA VAL A 590 -11.74 -34.13 -2.60
C VAL A 590 -11.38 -35.23 -3.59
N THR A 591 -10.62 -34.90 -4.64
CA THR A 591 -10.15 -35.87 -5.64
C THR A 591 -9.24 -36.93 -5.04
N LEU A 592 -8.27 -36.55 -4.19
CA LEU A 592 -7.42 -37.51 -3.48
C LEU A 592 -8.24 -38.42 -2.56
N THR A 593 -9.14 -37.84 -1.76
CA THR A 593 -9.98 -38.62 -0.84
C THR A 593 -10.89 -39.60 -1.60
N MET A 594 -11.59 -39.16 -2.65
CA MET A 594 -12.44 -40.04 -3.47
C MET A 594 -11.64 -41.17 -4.13
N VAL A 595 -10.45 -40.89 -4.68
CA VAL A 595 -9.65 -41.91 -5.38
C VAL A 595 -8.96 -42.86 -4.40
N PHE A 596 -8.53 -42.43 -3.21
CA PHE A 596 -7.68 -43.24 -2.33
C PHE A 596 -8.36 -43.77 -1.05
N ALA A 597 -9.35 -43.09 -0.47
CA ALA A 597 -10.08 -43.60 0.69
C ALA A 597 -10.64 -45.03 0.52
N PRO A 598 -11.31 -45.41 -0.60
CA PRO A 598 -11.81 -46.78 -0.79
C PRO A 598 -10.69 -47.83 -0.96
N LYS A 599 -9.42 -47.43 -1.10
CA LYS A 599 -8.24 -48.32 -1.20
C LYS A 599 -7.53 -48.44 0.14
N VAL A 600 -7.45 -47.34 0.89
CA VAL A 600 -6.84 -47.30 2.23
C VAL A 600 -7.71 -48.07 3.23
N TYR A 601 -9.01 -47.80 3.28
CA TYR A 601 -9.92 -48.36 4.30
C TYR A 601 -9.91 -49.91 4.38
N PRO A 602 -10.05 -50.68 3.27
CA PRO A 602 -10.04 -52.14 3.35
C PRO A 602 -8.69 -52.71 3.77
N VAL A 603 -7.57 -52.08 3.36
CA VAL A 603 -6.21 -52.52 3.71
C VAL A 603 -5.96 -52.36 5.21
N TYR A 604 -6.36 -51.23 5.80
CA TYR A 604 -6.27 -51.01 7.24
C TYR A 604 -7.21 -51.93 8.02
N ARG A 605 -8.46 -52.16 7.55
CA ARG A 605 -9.40 -53.08 8.20
C ARG A 605 -8.86 -54.52 8.23
N CYS A 606 -8.32 -55.03 7.12
CA CYS A 606 -7.70 -56.36 7.08
C CYS A 606 -6.45 -56.45 7.96
N PHE A 607 -5.63 -55.40 8.03
CA PHE A 607 -4.47 -55.36 8.93
C PHE A 607 -4.90 -55.45 10.41
N HIS A 608 -5.90 -54.66 10.82
CA HIS A 608 -6.37 -54.61 12.21
C HIS A 608 -7.09 -55.91 12.64
N VAL A 609 -7.82 -56.58 11.73
CA VAL A 609 -8.36 -57.92 11.99
C VAL A 609 -7.23 -58.93 12.16
N ARG A 610 -6.22 -58.91 11.28
CA ARG A 610 -5.09 -59.86 11.34
C ARG A 610 -4.28 -59.76 12.63
N THR A 611 -4.04 -58.54 13.15
CA THR A 611 -3.36 -58.35 14.44
C THR A 611 -4.22 -58.78 15.63
N ARG A 612 -5.54 -58.56 15.59
CA ARG A 612 -6.44 -59.11 16.62
C ARG A 612 -6.46 -60.64 16.61
N THR A 613 -6.52 -61.27 15.44
CA THR A 613 -6.44 -62.74 15.36
C THR A 613 -5.09 -63.26 15.81
N SER A 614 -3.95 -62.61 15.48
CA SER A 614 -2.64 -63.08 15.97
C SER A 614 -2.49 -62.93 17.49
N GLN A 615 -3.11 -61.93 18.11
CA GLN A 615 -3.18 -61.82 19.57
C GLN A 615 -4.04 -62.92 20.19
N ILE A 616 -5.14 -63.31 19.54
CA ILE A 616 -5.99 -64.44 19.97
C ILE A 616 -5.25 -65.78 19.81
N TYR A 617 -4.55 -66.00 18.70
CA TYR A 617 -3.71 -67.20 18.53
C TYR A 617 -2.60 -67.25 19.59
N ALA A 618 -1.88 -66.15 19.84
CA ALA A 618 -0.87 -66.08 20.89
C ALA A 618 -1.44 -66.21 22.33
N TRP A 619 -2.74 -65.98 22.53
CA TRP A 619 -3.44 -66.23 23.79
C TRP A 619 -3.79 -67.72 23.95
N PHE A 620 -4.28 -68.37 22.88
CA PHE A 620 -4.56 -69.81 22.88
C PHE A 620 -3.29 -70.67 22.95
N GLU A 621 -2.22 -70.28 22.24
CA GLU A 621 -0.90 -70.93 22.26
C GLU A 621 -0.24 -70.86 23.65
N LYS A 622 -0.66 -69.92 24.50
CA LYS A 622 -0.22 -69.80 25.90
C LYS A 622 -1.10 -70.55 26.91
N LYS A 623 -2.13 -71.27 26.45
CA LYS A 623 -3.14 -71.94 27.30
C LYS A 623 -3.33 -73.43 26.95
N SER A 624 -2.41 -74.02 26.19
CA SER A 624 -2.49 -75.40 25.68
C SER A 624 -2.07 -76.48 26.70
N GLU A 625 -2.43 -76.32 27.97
CA GLU A 625 -2.33 -77.34 29.02
C GLU A 625 -3.66 -77.41 29.79
N THR A 626 -4.71 -77.93 29.16
CA THR A 626 -5.89 -78.56 29.79
C THR A 626 -6.79 -79.15 28.71
N GLU A 627 -7.30 -80.36 28.93
CA GLU A 627 -8.28 -80.99 28.04
C GLU A 627 -9.64 -80.29 28.14
N PHE A 628 -10.36 -80.21 27.01
CA PHE A 628 -11.74 -79.72 26.96
C PHE A 628 -12.66 -80.81 26.43
N CYS A 629 -13.45 -81.41 27.33
CA CYS A 629 -14.61 -82.21 26.95
C CYS A 629 -15.84 -81.29 26.81
N PHE A 630 -16.58 -81.43 25.71
CA PHE A 630 -17.89 -80.80 25.55
C PHE A 630 -18.98 -81.83 25.80
N ASP A 631 -19.79 -81.60 26.83
CA ASP A 631 -21.03 -82.34 27.08
C ASP A 631 -22.16 -81.73 26.23
N PHE A 632 -22.81 -82.55 25.39
CA PHE A 632 -23.88 -82.15 24.49
C PHE A 632 -25.29 -82.49 24.99
N SER A 633 -25.46 -82.73 26.30
CA SER A 633 -26.73 -83.13 26.93
C SER A 633 -27.88 -82.09 26.90
N TYR A 634 -27.74 -80.96 26.22
CA TYR A 634 -28.73 -79.85 26.24
C TYR A 634 -29.05 -79.25 24.85
N ILE A 635 -29.32 -80.08 23.83
CA ILE A 635 -29.93 -79.64 22.57
C ILE A 635 -31.17 -80.49 22.22
N SER A 636 -32.25 -80.26 22.97
CA SER A 636 -33.60 -80.75 22.65
C SER A 636 -34.47 -79.59 22.14
N GLY A 637 -34.44 -79.33 20.83
CA GLY A 637 -35.41 -78.42 20.20
C GLY A 637 -34.92 -77.46 19.11
N LEU A 638 -34.21 -77.95 18.09
CA LEU A 638 -34.08 -77.27 16.78
C LEU A 638 -34.17 -78.30 15.64
N PRO A 639 -34.82 -77.99 14.51
CA PRO A 639 -35.05 -78.95 13.43
C PRO A 639 -33.79 -79.21 12.58
N GLU A 640 -33.77 -80.37 11.92
CA GLU A 640 -32.64 -80.96 11.19
C GLU A 640 -31.71 -79.98 10.44
N VAL A 641 -30.49 -79.81 10.94
CA VAL A 641 -29.33 -79.44 10.11
C VAL A 641 -28.47 -80.69 9.95
N ARG A 642 -28.40 -81.24 8.74
CA ARG A 642 -27.61 -82.45 8.49
C ARG A 642 -26.12 -82.14 8.54
N LEU A 643 -25.40 -82.90 9.37
CA LEU A 643 -23.95 -82.80 9.59
C LEU A 643 -23.12 -82.80 8.29
N THR A 644 -23.68 -83.40 7.22
CA THR A 644 -23.11 -83.45 5.86
C THR A 644 -22.87 -82.08 5.22
N ASP A 645 -23.67 -81.07 5.55
CA ASP A 645 -23.57 -79.75 4.89
C ASP A 645 -22.45 -78.89 5.49
N ILE A 646 -22.14 -79.09 6.77
CA ILE A 646 -20.99 -78.49 7.45
C ILE A 646 -19.69 -79.08 6.88
N LEU A 647 -19.64 -80.40 6.66
CA LEU A 647 -18.45 -81.09 6.11
C LEU A 647 -18.13 -80.66 4.67
N LYS A 648 -19.14 -80.36 3.84
CA LYS A 648 -18.95 -79.87 2.47
C LYS A 648 -18.30 -78.48 2.41
N MET A 649 -18.56 -77.58 3.36
CA MET A 649 -17.89 -76.26 3.38
C MET A 649 -16.38 -76.34 3.65
N CYS A 650 -15.90 -77.45 4.24
CA CYS A 650 -14.49 -77.63 4.59
C CYS A 650 -13.68 -78.47 3.58
N SER A 651 -14.30 -78.95 2.49
CA SER A 651 -13.67 -79.87 1.52
C SER A 651 -13.07 -81.14 2.16
N ILE A 652 -13.86 -81.83 2.99
CA ILE A 652 -13.52 -83.14 3.55
C ILE A 652 -14.46 -84.19 2.94
N GLU A 653 -13.91 -85.20 2.26
CA GLU A 653 -14.66 -86.31 1.68
C GLU A 653 -15.02 -87.35 2.74
N SER A 654 -16.31 -87.66 2.89
CA SER A 654 -16.80 -88.66 3.84
C SER A 654 -16.80 -90.08 3.26
N ARG A 655 -16.11 -91.03 3.90
CA ARG A 655 -16.29 -92.46 3.62
C ARG A 655 -17.33 -93.10 4.54
N THR A 656 -18.45 -93.46 3.94
CA THR A 656 -19.48 -94.44 4.38
C THR A 656 -20.32 -94.13 5.64
N PRO A 657 -21.56 -94.68 5.74
CA PRO A 657 -22.56 -94.23 6.71
C PRO A 657 -22.92 -95.26 7.79
N SER A 658 -23.18 -94.81 9.02
CA SER A 658 -23.89 -95.61 10.04
C SER A 658 -24.69 -94.73 10.99
N ASN A 659 -25.96 -95.12 11.22
CA ASN A 659 -26.89 -94.38 12.08
C ASN A 659 -26.83 -94.88 13.53
N SER A 660 -26.18 -94.14 14.43
CA SER A 660 -26.48 -94.15 15.87
C SER A 660 -25.76 -93.00 16.57
N VAL A 661 -26.46 -92.29 17.46
CA VAL A 661 -25.85 -91.28 18.33
C VAL A 661 -25.10 -92.00 19.44
N GLY A 662 -23.78 -91.83 19.49
CA GLY A 662 -22.88 -92.42 20.48
C GLY A 662 -21.50 -91.75 20.37
N ASP A 663 -20.83 -91.58 21.52
CA ASP A 663 -19.74 -90.63 21.73
C ASP A 663 -18.57 -90.73 20.73
N LEU A 664 -18.14 -89.58 20.20
CA LEU A 664 -16.94 -89.47 19.35
C LEU A 664 -15.81 -88.76 20.10
N CYS A 665 -15.03 -89.52 20.87
CA CYS A 665 -13.74 -89.05 21.39
C CYS A 665 -12.72 -88.94 20.25
N ILE A 666 -12.29 -87.71 19.92
CA ILE A 666 -11.18 -87.46 18.98
C ILE A 666 -9.90 -87.24 19.79
N GLN A 667 -8.97 -88.20 19.73
CA GLN A 667 -7.65 -88.08 20.35
C GLN A 667 -6.74 -87.21 19.45
N LEU A 668 -6.30 -86.05 19.95
CA LEU A 668 -5.54 -85.07 19.17
C LEU A 668 -4.04 -85.41 19.07
N GLY A 669 -3.70 -86.21 18.07
CA GLY A 669 -2.31 -86.37 17.61
C GLY A 669 -1.90 -85.28 16.61
N TYR A 670 -1.02 -84.38 17.04
CA TYR A 670 -0.40 -83.27 16.27
C TYR A 670 -1.32 -82.12 15.78
N PRO A 671 -0.78 -80.88 15.69
CA PRO A 671 -1.59 -79.71 15.41
C PRO A 671 -1.82 -79.49 13.90
N TYR A 672 -3.07 -79.62 13.44
CA TYR A 672 -3.49 -79.07 12.14
C TYR A 672 -4.22 -77.72 12.33
N PRO A 673 -3.84 -76.66 11.59
CA PRO A 673 -4.37 -75.31 11.79
C PRO A 673 -5.82 -75.10 11.31
N THR A 674 -6.46 -76.13 10.76
CA THR A 674 -7.80 -76.08 10.14
C THR A 674 -8.93 -75.92 11.16
N PHE A 675 -8.81 -76.49 12.35
CA PHE A 675 -9.88 -76.45 13.36
C PHE A 675 -10.17 -75.02 13.86
N GLY A 676 -9.11 -74.20 14.03
CA GLY A 676 -9.22 -72.80 14.41
C GLY A 676 -9.92 -71.91 13.37
N TYR A 677 -9.93 -72.31 12.09
CA TYR A 677 -10.70 -71.60 11.06
C TYR A 677 -12.21 -71.89 11.16
N CYS A 678 -12.60 -73.13 11.48
CA CYS A 678 -14.02 -73.48 11.68
C CYS A 678 -14.65 -72.67 12.81
N MET A 679 -14.04 -72.68 14.00
CA MET A 679 -14.61 -72.05 15.20
C MET A 679 -14.75 -70.52 15.04
N VAL A 680 -13.76 -69.86 14.43
CA VAL A 680 -13.80 -68.43 14.11
C VAL A 680 -14.85 -68.10 13.03
N THR A 681 -15.21 -69.06 12.17
CA THR A 681 -16.29 -68.86 11.17
C THR A 681 -17.67 -68.99 11.83
N VAL A 682 -17.86 -69.94 12.74
CA VAL A 682 -19.10 -70.09 13.54
C VAL A 682 -19.33 -68.85 14.43
N LEU A 683 -18.31 -68.37 15.13
CA LEU A 683 -18.36 -67.14 15.95
C LEU A 683 -18.60 -65.85 15.13
N ASN A 684 -18.39 -65.87 13.81
CA ASN A 684 -18.79 -64.76 12.94
C ASN A 684 -20.24 -64.89 12.42
N TRP A 685 -20.84 -66.07 12.50
CA TRP A 685 -22.23 -66.31 12.10
C TRP A 685 -23.22 -65.77 13.15
N GLU A 686 -22.87 -65.85 14.45
CA GLU A 686 -23.63 -65.22 15.56
C GLU A 686 -23.78 -63.70 15.42
N ARG A 687 -22.94 -63.03 14.62
CA ARG A 687 -23.06 -61.58 14.35
C ARG A 687 -24.09 -61.19 13.29
N LEU A 688 -24.75 -62.16 12.65
CA LEU A 688 -25.74 -61.92 11.59
C LEU A 688 -27.21 -62.03 12.05
N TYR A 689 -27.48 -62.57 13.25
CA TYR A 689 -28.82 -62.63 13.85
C TYR A 689 -28.78 -62.30 15.36
N PRO A 690 -29.43 -61.22 15.84
CA PRO A 690 -29.35 -60.81 17.23
C PRO A 690 -30.54 -61.31 18.06
N VAL A 691 -30.39 -62.46 18.73
CA VAL A 691 -31.29 -62.90 19.82
C VAL A 691 -30.47 -63.54 20.93
N GLY A 692 -30.67 -63.09 22.18
CA GLY A 692 -30.08 -63.74 23.37
C GLY A 692 -28.73 -63.19 23.83
N ILE A 693 -28.72 -62.02 24.47
CA ILE A 693 -27.57 -61.56 25.27
C ILE A 693 -27.73 -62.10 26.70
N GLN A 694 -26.87 -63.04 27.11
CA GLN A 694 -26.41 -63.24 28.49
C GLN A 694 -25.24 -64.25 28.52
N VAL A 695 -24.53 -64.33 29.66
CA VAL A 695 -23.36 -65.20 29.91
C VAL A 695 -22.04 -64.81 29.21
N ILE A 696 -21.59 -63.56 29.41
CA ILE A 696 -20.16 -63.29 29.69
C ILE A 696 -20.09 -62.25 30.82
N HIS A 697 -20.16 -62.69 32.08
CA HIS A 697 -19.75 -61.85 33.22
C HIS A 697 -19.20 -62.62 34.43
N SER A 698 -18.88 -63.90 34.26
CA SER A 698 -18.21 -64.73 35.28
C SER A 698 -17.41 -65.87 34.62
N LEU A 699 -16.22 -65.56 34.13
CA LEU A 699 -15.10 -66.48 33.86
C LEU A 699 -13.81 -65.69 33.62
#